data_AF-A0AAW4H5F4-F1
#
_entry.id   AF-A0AAW4H5F4-F1
#
_cell.length_a   1.000
_cell.length_b   1.000
_cell.length_c   1.000
_cell.angle_alpha   90.00
_cell.angle_beta   90.00
_cell.angle_gamma   90.00
#
_symmetry.space_group_name_H-M   'P 1'
#
loop_
_entity.id
_entity.type
_entity.pdbx_description
1 polymer ?
#
loop_
_entity_poly.entity_id
_entity_poly.type
_entity_poly.pdbx_seq_one_letter_code
_entity_poly.pdbx_strand_id
1 'polypeptide(L)'
;MKHTFKLSLLCSAILLAGCGDNTESSGTTGSVTFEPSVQELLGRETSINFNLKGTSASVPLPSYVLMDTTDGTLGIPTNGDDALTNPRAAMNTMDGWSTSMPIVLPFEGAGFNEGILTSGVSVIKLNQRLTDWDGQSNPIDKVLAINTDFVVQTKGNSLFIVFKDSLNESSEYIFSVSDTVLDKNGNPVGTSTSYATAKSTQVVYESGSLASVQKVTKATEGILGMAGVIPSDIVYSSWFSTQSIGDTLAAVKGVTATGFSTGPNTLNTVYKNDSNPGAVDLSTAYTLTFGATKDFSTALSEDGDFDKYIAEGDATAIATLKGGINYLYGLSGAQVNVTSGTARLPYYLETGADWNSQPFVSAMPSLAKLSAALKIPAEAANIQQQLSTGDFANDPVDLANLATSPTEQLKLVGSKITLLDGLQLDSERIITRYSPVPKVKSLQEVEFLLFTPNGQTPSDVVIYQHGITSAKENAYAFVFNLVKEGVAVLAIDLPIHGTRSLDDQRSANSNVLAYLNLTNLPVARDNVRQSILDVLGLRASLVISAKGGLLASSPLSGFNPAAGSKVRMLGHSLGGIVGTSAVATANQTLGSPTADALYTFSAASIQNSGGQIANLLLGSERFGPIIKHQLTLASTDPSFPSYKESCGSITDEQEIVVCYNKFVNNVANSSEALKMSGVFSSFAYAAQTVLDTIDPFTNVAGLSYTGATMPSFYFGMVDGDKTVPNNVANAKFAGTIPLATKLNLTVVDASNPTASAATSFVQFSSSAGHVSFVSPNSTQSDLAHHLEMQKQTADFLKDDVLSTVTDASVLK
;
A
#
# COMPACT_ATOMS: atom_id res chain seq x y z
N MET A 1 24.03 -23.51 19.41
CA MET A 1 24.87 -22.41 19.92
C MET A 1 23.93 -21.36 20.50
N LYS A 2 24.22 -20.84 21.69
CA LYS A 2 23.29 -20.05 22.51
C LYS A 2 22.80 -18.79 21.77
N HIS A 3 21.50 -18.72 21.53
CA HIS A 3 20.79 -17.64 20.85
C HIS A 3 20.92 -16.35 21.67
N THR A 4 21.69 -15.39 21.16
CA THR A 4 21.82 -14.05 21.74
C THR A 4 21.17 -13.06 20.77
N PHE A 5 20.07 -12.49 21.23
CA PHE A 5 19.36 -11.34 20.66
C PHE A 5 20.36 -10.25 20.28
N LYS A 6 20.37 -9.84 19.01
CA LYS A 6 21.03 -8.60 18.57
C LYS A 6 19.95 -7.56 18.26
N LEU A 7 19.43 -6.94 19.30
CA LEU A 7 18.64 -5.72 19.19
C LEU A 7 19.65 -4.56 19.04
N SER A 8 19.73 -3.96 17.86
CA SER A 8 20.57 -2.78 17.61
C SER A 8 20.18 -1.68 18.60
N LEU A 9 21.17 -1.16 19.33
CA LEU A 9 21.15 -0.01 20.24
C LEU A 9 20.34 -0.08 21.56
N LEU A 10 19.28 -0.88 21.73
CA LEU A 10 18.60 -0.98 23.04
C LEU A 10 19.16 -2.08 23.96
N CYS A 11 19.80 -3.13 23.43
CA CYS A 11 20.21 -4.29 24.25
C CYS A 11 21.59 -4.18 24.91
N SER A 12 22.46 -3.25 24.51
CA SER A 12 23.82 -3.17 25.06
C SER A 12 23.90 -2.49 26.44
N ALA A 13 22.81 -1.89 26.95
CA ALA A 13 22.87 -0.98 28.10
C ALA A 13 21.87 -1.27 29.23
N ILE A 14 21.32 -2.48 29.35
CA ILE A 14 20.29 -2.75 30.38
C ILE A 14 20.69 -3.92 31.30
N LEU A 15 21.98 -4.09 31.62
CA LEU A 15 22.41 -5.18 32.50
C LEU A 15 22.23 -4.93 34.01
N LEU A 16 21.87 -3.74 34.49
CA LEU A 16 21.64 -3.52 35.93
C LEU A 16 20.59 -2.43 36.20
N ALA A 17 19.32 -2.82 36.33
CA ALA A 17 18.31 -2.19 37.19
C ALA A 17 17.01 -3.00 37.10
N GLY A 18 16.73 -3.86 38.09
CA GLY A 18 15.41 -4.33 38.58
C GLY A 18 14.19 -4.59 37.65
N CYS A 19 14.30 -4.56 36.33
CA CYS A 19 13.19 -4.75 35.40
C CYS A 19 13.01 -6.25 35.09
N GLY A 20 12.58 -7.00 36.11
CA GLY A 20 12.11 -8.39 35.97
C GLY A 20 10.68 -8.46 35.44
N ASP A 21 10.26 -9.64 34.98
CA ASP A 21 8.88 -9.94 34.62
C ASP A 21 7.92 -9.74 35.81
N ASN A 22 6.62 -9.67 35.54
CA ASN A 22 5.56 -9.47 36.55
C ASN A 22 5.45 -10.63 37.58
N THR A 23 6.37 -11.60 37.58
CA THR A 23 6.28 -12.84 38.38
C THR A 23 7.51 -13.16 39.22
N GLU A 24 8.67 -12.54 39.01
CA GLU A 24 9.85 -12.77 39.86
C GLU A 24 10.49 -11.47 40.39
N SER A 25 10.08 -11.09 41.60
CA SER A 25 10.96 -10.37 42.54
C SER A 25 10.65 -10.79 43.97
N SER A 26 11.02 -12.01 44.32
CA SER A 26 11.05 -12.48 45.72
C SER A 26 12.46 -12.60 46.28
N GLY A 27 13.41 -11.75 45.84
CA GLY A 27 14.75 -11.82 46.41
C GLY A 27 15.85 -11.00 45.75
N THR A 28 15.77 -9.66 45.82
CA THR A 28 16.96 -8.83 46.04
C THR A 28 16.58 -7.60 46.88
N THR A 29 17.44 -7.25 47.82
CA THR A 29 17.29 -6.13 48.75
C THR A 29 17.26 -4.79 48.02
N GLY A 30 16.07 -4.19 47.94
CA GLY A 30 15.81 -2.84 47.46
C GLY A 30 14.63 -2.79 46.48
N SER A 31 13.39 -2.87 46.97
CA SER A 31 12.21 -2.58 46.15
C SER A 31 12.28 -1.12 45.69
N VAL A 32 12.40 -0.89 44.37
CA VAL A 32 12.33 0.46 43.80
C VAL A 32 10.99 1.06 44.22
N THR A 33 11.05 2.18 44.95
CA THR A 33 9.84 2.86 45.42
C THR A 33 9.58 4.04 44.49
N PHE A 34 8.53 3.93 43.68
CA PHE A 34 8.01 5.02 42.86
C PHE A 34 7.11 5.95 43.68
N GLU A 35 6.68 7.05 43.06
CA GLU A 35 5.71 7.98 43.60
C GLU A 35 4.41 7.28 44.05
N PRO A 36 3.70 7.77 45.08
CA PRO A 36 2.46 7.14 45.54
C PRO A 36 1.42 6.88 44.45
N SER A 37 1.24 7.82 43.51
CA SER A 37 0.30 7.65 42.39
C SER A 37 0.74 6.53 41.44
N VAL A 38 2.04 6.41 41.16
CA VAL A 38 2.59 5.35 40.30
C VAL A 38 2.48 3.99 40.99
N GLN A 39 2.69 3.94 42.31
CA GLN A 39 2.50 2.72 43.10
C GLN A 39 1.05 2.25 43.12
N GLU A 40 0.09 3.18 43.17
CA GLU A 40 -1.33 2.84 43.06
C GLU A 40 -1.65 2.20 41.70
N LEU A 41 -1.11 2.74 40.60
CA LEU A 41 -1.29 2.16 39.26
C LEU A 41 -0.65 0.77 39.12
N LEU A 42 0.49 0.51 39.78
CA LEU A 42 1.14 -0.81 39.78
C LEU A 42 0.35 -1.85 40.57
N GLY A 43 -0.48 -1.42 41.53
CA GLY A 43 -1.28 -2.31 42.39
C GLY A 43 -2.58 -2.82 41.77
N ARG A 44 -2.91 -2.44 40.52
CA ARG A 44 -4.17 -2.84 39.86
C ARG A 44 -4.08 -4.25 39.26
N GLU A 45 -5.20 -4.97 39.28
CA GLU A 45 -5.30 -6.35 38.76
C GLU A 45 -5.10 -6.43 37.25
N THR A 46 -5.76 -5.53 36.51
CA THR A 46 -5.66 -5.46 35.05
C THR A 46 -4.65 -4.38 34.67
N SER A 47 -3.55 -4.74 34.02
CA SER A 47 -2.44 -3.82 33.74
C SER A 47 -1.99 -3.87 32.28
N ILE A 48 -1.51 -2.75 31.74
CA ILE A 48 -1.00 -2.69 30.37
C ILE A 48 0.17 -3.67 30.18
N ASN A 49 0.16 -4.45 29.11
CA ASN A 49 1.26 -5.35 28.76
C ASN A 49 2.36 -4.59 28.02
N PHE A 50 3.15 -3.81 28.79
CA PHE A 50 4.35 -3.13 28.33
C PHE A 50 5.55 -3.60 29.14
N ASN A 51 6.34 -4.51 28.60
CA ASN A 51 7.52 -5.08 29.23
C ASN A 51 8.71 -4.90 28.31
N LEU A 52 9.70 -4.11 28.71
CA LEU A 52 10.88 -3.83 27.87
C LEU A 52 11.88 -4.99 27.83
N LYS A 53 11.72 -6.00 28.71
CA LYS A 53 12.69 -7.09 28.92
C LYS A 53 12.04 -8.39 29.37
N GLY A 54 12.87 -9.44 29.40
CA GLY A 54 12.49 -10.78 29.89
C GLY A 54 11.83 -11.62 28.80
N THR A 55 11.45 -12.84 29.17
CA THR A 55 10.69 -13.75 28.30
C THR A 55 9.28 -13.22 28.00
N SER A 56 8.80 -12.27 28.81
CA SER A 56 7.50 -11.61 28.65
C SER A 56 7.61 -10.24 27.96
N ALA A 57 8.73 -9.94 27.28
CA ALA A 57 8.91 -8.68 26.58
C ALA A 57 7.80 -8.43 25.56
N SER A 58 7.14 -7.30 25.69
CA SER A 58 5.97 -6.93 24.91
C SER A 58 5.84 -5.42 24.85
N VAL A 59 5.53 -4.89 23.68
CA VAL A 59 5.34 -3.46 23.45
C VAL A 59 4.04 -3.27 22.68
N PRO A 60 3.08 -2.48 23.20
CA PRO A 60 1.89 -2.10 22.45
C PRO A 60 2.24 -1.41 21.14
N LEU A 61 1.45 -1.65 20.08
CA LEU A 61 1.69 -1.10 18.75
C LEU A 61 0.64 -0.04 18.40
N PRO A 62 1.00 1.03 17.70
CA PRO A 62 2.35 1.52 17.37
C PRO A 62 3.11 2.10 18.57
N SER A 63 4.45 2.15 18.47
CA SER A 63 5.28 2.74 19.51
C SER A 63 6.67 3.15 19.00
N TYR A 64 7.17 4.29 19.48
CA TYR A 64 8.48 4.83 19.10
C TYR A 64 9.67 3.98 19.55
N VAL A 65 9.53 3.20 20.63
CA VAL A 65 10.61 2.33 21.11
C VAL A 65 10.94 1.20 20.12
N LEU A 66 10.10 1.03 19.10
CA LEU A 66 10.27 0.11 17.99
C LEU A 66 10.55 0.85 16.67
N MET A 67 11.20 2.01 16.72
CA MET A 67 11.75 2.71 15.56
C MET A 67 13.29 2.60 15.59
N ASP A 68 13.90 2.31 14.45
CA ASP A 68 15.35 2.42 14.27
C ASP A 68 15.72 3.91 14.10
N THR A 69 16.46 4.44 15.06
CA THR A 69 16.86 5.85 15.09
C THR A 69 17.96 6.21 14.09
N THR A 70 18.59 5.21 13.46
CA THR A 70 19.72 5.40 12.54
C THR A 70 19.26 5.56 11.09
N ASP A 71 18.21 4.86 10.69
CA ASP A 71 17.68 4.90 9.32
C ASP A 71 16.19 5.30 9.22
N GLY A 72 15.52 5.42 10.36
CA GLY A 72 14.12 5.86 10.44
C GLY A 72 13.10 4.78 10.11
N THR A 73 13.51 3.52 10.00
CA THR A 73 12.61 2.38 9.77
C THR A 73 12.01 1.84 11.07
N LEU A 74 11.07 0.89 10.99
CA LEU A 74 10.61 0.12 12.13
C LEU A 74 11.71 -0.85 12.61
N GLY A 75 11.89 -0.95 13.92
CA GLY A 75 12.85 -1.82 14.61
C GLY A 75 12.16 -2.88 15.47
N ILE A 76 11.19 -3.60 14.91
CA ILE A 76 10.40 -4.61 15.61
C ILE A 76 11.25 -5.88 15.84
N PRO A 77 11.33 -6.40 17.08
CA PRO A 77 12.00 -7.66 17.37
C PRO A 77 11.43 -8.82 16.54
N THR A 78 12.32 -9.54 15.87
CA THR A 78 12.01 -10.67 14.98
C THR A 78 12.17 -12.04 15.67
N ASN A 79 12.61 -12.05 16.93
CA ASN A 79 13.00 -13.26 17.68
C ASN A 79 14.11 -14.08 16.99
N GLY A 80 14.98 -13.41 16.23
CA GLY A 80 16.13 -14.04 15.56
C GLY A 80 15.83 -14.56 14.15
N ASP A 81 14.63 -14.33 13.63
CA ASP A 81 14.27 -14.61 12.24
C ASP A 81 14.10 -13.30 11.45
N ASP A 82 15.22 -12.75 10.99
CA ASP A 82 15.27 -11.50 10.22
C ASP A 82 14.95 -11.69 8.74
N ALA A 83 14.57 -12.90 8.31
CA ALA A 83 14.15 -13.12 6.93
C ALA A 83 12.85 -12.36 6.64
N LEU A 84 12.74 -11.76 5.45
CA LEU A 84 11.52 -11.03 5.04
C LEU A 84 10.27 -11.92 4.95
N THR A 85 10.43 -13.25 5.11
CA THR A 85 9.33 -14.19 5.30
C THR A 85 8.64 -14.09 6.65
N ASN A 86 9.31 -13.49 7.63
CA ASN A 86 8.73 -13.10 8.90
C ASN A 86 7.99 -11.75 8.74
N PRO A 87 6.67 -11.69 8.99
CA PRO A 87 5.92 -10.44 8.86
C PRO A 87 6.45 -9.28 9.72
N ARG A 88 7.13 -9.56 10.84
CA ARG A 88 7.78 -8.52 11.65
C ARG A 88 9.02 -7.95 10.96
N ALA A 89 9.86 -8.80 10.38
CA ALA A 89 11.01 -8.36 9.60
C ALA A 89 10.58 -7.62 8.33
N ALA A 90 9.50 -8.04 7.68
CA ALA A 90 8.88 -7.32 6.58
C ALA A 90 8.45 -5.89 6.96
N MET A 91 7.80 -5.72 8.12
CA MET A 91 7.46 -4.40 8.65
C MET A 91 8.69 -3.52 8.91
N ASN A 92 9.82 -4.10 9.30
CA ASN A 92 11.09 -3.36 9.50
C ASN A 92 11.65 -2.73 8.21
N THR A 93 11.03 -2.98 7.04
CA THR A 93 11.35 -2.25 5.81
C THR A 93 10.60 -0.92 5.67
N MET A 94 9.70 -0.59 6.60
CA MET A 94 8.82 0.60 6.56
C MET A 94 9.32 1.72 7.45
N ASP A 95 9.08 2.97 7.03
CA ASP A 95 9.60 4.19 7.69
C ASP A 95 8.62 4.88 8.64
N GLY A 96 7.68 4.10 9.15
CA GLY A 96 6.65 4.52 10.07
C GLY A 96 5.58 3.45 10.23
N TRP A 97 4.58 3.75 11.05
CA TRP A 97 3.44 2.89 11.29
C TRP A 97 2.32 3.11 10.28
N SER A 98 1.48 2.10 10.11
CA SER A 98 0.29 2.13 9.27
C SER A 98 -0.58 3.37 9.52
N THR A 99 -1.10 3.95 8.44
CA THR A 99 -2.09 5.03 8.51
C THR A 99 -3.52 4.48 8.60
N SER A 100 -3.72 3.19 8.33
CA SER A 100 -5.04 2.55 8.19
C SER A 100 -5.32 1.44 9.22
N MET A 101 -4.33 1.04 10.03
CA MET A 101 -4.48 0.05 11.10
C MET A 101 -4.72 0.70 12.46
N PRO A 102 -5.43 0.01 13.38
CA PRO A 102 -5.74 0.55 14.71
C PRO A 102 -4.51 0.57 15.63
N ILE A 103 -4.55 1.37 16.69
CA ILE A 103 -3.64 1.20 17.84
C ILE A 103 -4.12 0.00 18.65
N VAL A 104 -3.24 -0.94 18.96
CA VAL A 104 -3.53 -2.17 19.71
C VAL A 104 -2.82 -2.15 21.05
N LEU A 105 -3.62 -2.11 22.12
CA LEU A 105 -3.15 -1.98 23.49
C LEU A 105 -3.51 -3.26 24.28
N PRO A 106 -2.60 -4.24 24.35
CA PRO A 106 -2.80 -5.45 25.13
C PRO A 106 -2.66 -5.19 26.63
N PHE A 107 -3.49 -5.85 27.43
CA PHE A 107 -3.47 -5.87 28.89
C PHE A 107 -3.28 -7.31 29.40
N GLU A 108 -2.83 -7.44 30.64
CA GLU A 108 -2.83 -8.65 31.45
C GLU A 108 -3.90 -8.52 32.55
N GLY A 109 -4.33 -9.64 33.14
CA GLY A 109 -5.33 -9.64 34.22
C GLY A 109 -6.75 -9.97 33.76
N ALA A 110 -7.74 -9.28 34.34
CA ALA A 110 -9.16 -9.65 34.20
C ALA A 110 -9.70 -9.44 32.77
N GLY A 111 -9.16 -8.47 32.03
CA GLY A 111 -9.60 -8.10 30.68
C GLY A 111 -10.89 -7.27 30.68
N PHE A 112 -11.55 -7.16 29.53
CA PHE A 112 -12.66 -6.25 29.30
C PHE A 112 -13.93 -6.97 28.82
N ASN A 113 -15.09 -6.41 29.16
CA ASN A 113 -16.34 -6.74 28.45
C ASN A 113 -16.27 -6.18 27.03
N GLU A 114 -16.81 -6.88 26.04
CA GLU A 114 -16.85 -6.35 24.67
C GLU A 114 -17.75 -5.10 24.59
N GLY A 115 -17.24 -4.02 24.00
CA GLY A 115 -17.98 -2.76 23.92
C GLY A 115 -17.17 -1.60 23.35
N ILE A 116 -17.77 -0.40 23.43
CA ILE A 116 -17.14 0.86 23.02
C ILE A 116 -16.92 1.73 24.26
N LEU A 117 -15.69 2.20 24.46
CA LEU A 117 -15.39 3.20 25.48
C LEU A 117 -15.67 4.60 24.95
N THR A 118 -16.17 5.48 25.82
CA THR A 118 -16.49 6.88 25.50
C THR A 118 -15.54 7.89 26.15
N SER A 119 -14.59 7.43 26.96
CA SER A 119 -13.60 8.25 27.68
C SER A 119 -12.37 7.41 28.06
N GLY A 120 -11.37 8.04 28.66
CA GLY A 120 -10.18 7.37 29.19
C GLY A 120 -9.06 7.11 28.17
N VAL A 121 -9.24 7.57 26.93
CA VAL A 121 -8.23 7.52 25.87
C VAL A 121 -8.12 8.88 25.21
N SER A 122 -6.89 9.32 24.93
CA SER A 122 -6.61 10.56 24.18
C SER A 122 -5.66 10.26 23.03
N VAL A 123 -5.89 10.91 21.88
CA VAL A 123 -4.99 10.86 20.72
C VAL A 123 -4.80 12.28 20.22
N ILE A 124 -3.56 12.68 19.96
CA ILE A 124 -3.20 14.03 19.53
C ILE A 124 -2.25 13.95 18.35
N LYS A 125 -2.55 14.69 17.28
CA LYS A 125 -1.65 14.93 16.16
C LYS A 125 -0.72 16.09 16.50
N LEU A 126 0.57 15.93 16.20
CA LEU A 126 1.58 16.96 16.37
C LEU A 126 1.79 17.79 15.10
N ASN A 127 2.14 19.07 15.24
CA ASN A 127 2.42 19.99 14.13
C ASN A 127 3.90 19.99 13.69
N GLN A 128 4.75 19.28 14.43
CA GLN A 128 6.18 19.12 14.19
C GLN A 128 6.65 17.80 14.78
N ARG A 129 7.88 17.39 14.45
CA ARG A 129 8.46 16.18 15.02
C ARG A 129 8.72 16.36 16.51
N LEU A 130 8.40 15.35 17.31
CA LEU A 130 8.65 15.33 18.74
C LEU A 130 10.14 15.49 19.05
N THR A 131 11.01 14.98 18.18
CA THR A 131 12.47 15.12 18.29
C THR A 131 12.97 16.52 17.99
N ASP A 132 12.20 17.31 17.25
CA ASP A 132 12.53 18.68 16.83
C ASP A 132 11.87 19.73 17.74
N TRP A 133 11.00 19.29 18.66
CA TRP A 133 10.30 20.16 19.59
C TRP A 133 11.26 20.82 20.59
N ASP A 134 11.12 22.12 20.76
CA ASP A 134 11.92 22.95 21.69
C ASP A 134 11.59 22.74 23.18
N GLY A 135 10.57 21.94 23.49
CA GLY A 135 10.08 21.71 24.84
C GLY A 135 9.28 22.87 25.44
N GLN A 136 8.98 23.92 24.66
CA GLN A 136 8.32 25.14 25.13
C GLN A 136 7.11 25.55 24.29
N SER A 137 7.24 25.51 22.96
CA SER A 137 6.17 25.79 22.01
C SER A 137 5.01 24.79 22.20
N ASN A 138 3.79 25.15 21.78
CA ASN A 138 2.68 24.20 21.75
C ASN A 138 2.79 23.32 20.48
N PRO A 139 3.13 22.03 20.59
CA PRO A 139 3.30 21.17 19.43
C PRO A 139 1.98 20.52 18.97
N ILE A 140 0.84 20.87 19.58
CA ILE A 140 -0.46 20.27 19.27
C ILE A 140 -1.01 20.87 17.98
N ASP A 141 -1.21 20.03 16.95
CA ASP A 141 -1.98 20.37 15.74
C ASP A 141 -3.47 20.15 16.00
N LYS A 142 -3.84 18.94 16.41
CA LYS A 142 -5.24 18.54 16.63
C LYS A 142 -5.34 17.53 17.76
N VAL A 143 -6.23 17.80 18.72
CA VAL A 143 -6.71 16.77 19.67
C VAL A 143 -7.83 16.00 18.95
N LEU A 144 -7.64 14.71 18.72
CA LEU A 144 -8.64 13.87 18.08
C LEU A 144 -9.74 13.53 19.08
N ALA A 145 -11.00 13.63 18.65
CA ALA A 145 -12.16 13.42 19.49
C ALA A 145 -12.70 11.98 19.35
N ILE A 146 -12.94 11.34 20.50
CA ILE A 146 -13.60 10.03 20.55
C ILE A 146 -15.02 10.12 19.97
N ASN A 147 -15.44 9.08 19.27
CA ASN A 147 -16.67 9.00 18.47
C ASN A 147 -16.78 10.01 17.32
N THR A 148 -15.77 10.85 17.06
CA THR A 148 -15.71 11.76 15.91
C THR A 148 -14.56 11.39 14.97
N ASP A 149 -13.35 11.29 15.50
CA ASP A 149 -12.13 10.93 14.75
C ASP A 149 -11.74 9.45 14.93
N PHE A 150 -12.08 8.84 16.07
CA PHE A 150 -11.83 7.42 16.35
C PHE A 150 -12.85 6.83 17.31
N VAL A 151 -12.90 5.51 17.42
CA VAL A 151 -13.63 4.78 18.46
C VAL A 151 -12.67 3.87 19.22
N VAL A 152 -12.94 3.61 20.49
CA VAL A 152 -12.14 2.68 21.29
C VAL A 152 -12.96 1.43 21.55
N GLN A 153 -12.51 0.31 21.00
CA GLN A 153 -13.16 -0.98 21.17
C GLN A 153 -12.44 -1.80 22.23
N THR A 154 -13.20 -2.44 23.11
CA THR A 154 -12.71 -3.40 24.10
C THR A 154 -12.99 -4.80 23.59
N LYS A 155 -11.99 -5.69 23.60
CA LYS A 155 -12.18 -7.09 23.23
C LYS A 155 -11.15 -8.00 23.91
N GLY A 156 -11.64 -8.98 24.66
CA GLY A 156 -10.79 -9.88 25.44
C GLY A 156 -9.91 -9.08 26.38
N ASN A 157 -8.59 -9.17 26.20
CA ASN A 157 -7.62 -8.46 27.03
C ASN A 157 -7.04 -7.21 26.35
N SER A 158 -7.67 -6.68 25.30
CA SER A 158 -7.09 -5.57 24.53
C SER A 158 -8.07 -4.42 24.32
N LEU A 159 -7.50 -3.21 24.24
CA LEU A 159 -8.15 -2.03 23.67
C LEU A 159 -7.68 -1.83 22.23
N PHE A 160 -8.59 -1.45 21.35
CA PHE A 160 -8.32 -1.12 19.96
C PHE A 160 -8.79 0.31 19.68
N ILE A 161 -7.87 1.21 19.38
CA ILE A 161 -8.22 2.56 18.93
C ILE A 161 -8.37 2.51 17.41
N VAL A 162 -9.62 2.48 16.94
CA VAL A 162 -9.97 2.35 15.52
C VAL A 162 -10.35 3.72 14.98
N PHE A 163 -9.52 4.27 14.10
CA PHE A 163 -9.78 5.55 13.46
C PHE A 163 -10.99 5.50 12.52
N LYS A 164 -11.65 6.64 12.36
CA LYS A 164 -12.78 6.80 11.42
C LYS A 164 -12.33 7.20 10.02
N ASP A 165 -11.08 7.62 9.88
CA ASP A 165 -10.40 7.85 8.62
C ASP A 165 -8.92 7.45 8.74
N SER A 166 -8.21 7.30 7.62
CA SER A 166 -6.76 7.11 7.61
C SER A 166 -6.06 8.29 8.29
N LEU A 167 -5.03 8.02 9.09
CA LEU A 167 -4.15 9.07 9.62
C LEU A 167 -3.40 9.77 8.47
N ASN A 168 -3.05 11.04 8.65
CA ASN A 168 -2.18 11.75 7.72
C ASN A 168 -0.84 11.00 7.60
N GLU A 169 -0.34 10.79 6.37
CA GLU A 169 1.01 10.25 6.16
C GLU A 169 2.09 11.19 6.67
N SER A 170 3.30 10.63 6.87
CA SER A 170 4.49 11.38 7.27
C SER A 170 4.31 12.29 8.50
N SER A 171 3.33 11.97 9.34
CA SER A 171 2.90 12.76 10.49
C SER A 171 3.14 12.02 11.80
N GLU A 172 3.12 12.76 12.90
CA GLU A 172 3.36 12.23 14.24
C GLU A 172 2.15 12.38 15.15
N TYR A 173 1.93 11.33 15.96
CA TYR A 173 0.81 11.26 16.89
C TYR A 173 1.30 10.78 18.25
N ILE A 174 0.68 11.31 19.30
CA ILE A 174 0.80 10.80 20.66
C ILE A 174 -0.55 10.29 21.14
N PHE A 175 -0.54 9.31 22.03
CA PHE A 175 -1.76 8.80 22.65
C PHE A 175 -1.54 8.40 24.10
N SER A 176 -2.62 8.34 24.86
CA SER A 176 -2.61 7.82 26.23
C SER A 176 -3.87 7.03 26.56
N VAL A 177 -3.72 6.17 27.57
CA VAL A 177 -4.80 5.55 28.32
C VAL A 177 -4.70 6.01 29.77
N SER A 178 -5.83 6.36 30.38
CA SER A 178 -5.91 6.68 31.80
C SER A 178 -6.57 5.57 32.62
N ASP A 179 -6.40 5.64 33.93
CA ASP A 179 -7.00 4.72 34.91
C ASP A 179 -8.53 4.85 35.02
N THR A 180 -9.13 5.84 34.36
CA THR A 180 -10.60 5.92 34.20
C THR A 180 -11.16 4.80 33.31
N VAL A 181 -10.30 4.11 32.54
CA VAL A 181 -10.69 2.88 31.85
C VAL A 181 -10.85 1.76 32.87
N LEU A 182 -12.02 1.11 32.85
CA LEU A 182 -12.37 0.04 33.77
C LEU A 182 -12.27 -1.33 33.11
N ASP A 183 -11.82 -2.32 33.87
CA ASP A 183 -11.86 -3.71 33.47
C ASP A 183 -13.28 -4.30 33.58
N LYS A 184 -13.46 -5.57 33.20
CA LYS A 184 -14.77 -6.23 33.22
C LYS A 184 -15.41 -6.34 34.61
N ASN A 185 -14.62 -6.19 35.68
CA ASN A 185 -15.07 -6.23 37.06
C ASN A 185 -15.43 -4.82 37.59
N GLY A 186 -15.24 -3.77 36.77
CA GLY A 186 -15.47 -2.39 37.16
C GLY A 186 -14.29 -1.74 37.90
N ASN A 187 -13.12 -2.38 37.90
CA ASN A 187 -11.92 -1.84 38.55
C ASN A 187 -11.09 -1.00 37.56
N PRO A 188 -10.47 0.12 38.00
CA PRO A 188 -9.50 0.87 37.22
C PRO A 188 -8.35 0.00 36.72
N VAL A 189 -7.97 0.16 35.45
CA VAL A 189 -6.75 -0.47 34.91
C VAL A 189 -5.49 0.19 35.45
N GLY A 190 -4.39 -0.56 35.46
CA GLY A 190 -3.09 -0.13 35.96
C GLY A 190 -1.98 -0.12 34.93
N THR A 191 -0.78 0.15 35.43
CA THR A 191 0.44 0.28 34.63
C THR A 191 1.36 -0.92 34.82
N SER A 192 2.38 -1.04 33.96
CA SER A 192 3.45 -2.05 34.10
C SER A 192 4.67 -1.47 34.82
N THR A 193 5.51 -2.33 35.38
CA THR A 193 6.80 -1.93 35.98
C THR A 193 7.69 -1.19 34.99
N SER A 194 7.69 -1.59 33.71
CA SER A 194 8.49 -0.91 32.68
C SER A 194 7.97 0.50 32.39
N TYR A 195 6.65 0.70 32.36
CA TYR A 195 6.09 2.04 32.13
C TYR A 195 6.20 2.92 33.39
N ALA A 196 6.02 2.35 34.59
CA ALA A 196 6.31 3.03 35.85
C ALA A 196 7.75 3.58 35.89
N THR A 197 8.71 2.76 35.45
CA THR A 197 10.10 3.18 35.27
C THR A 197 10.24 4.31 34.26
N ALA A 198 9.52 4.24 33.13
CA ALA A 198 9.55 5.26 32.08
C ALA A 198 8.95 6.61 32.52
N LYS A 199 7.84 6.61 33.28
CA LYS A 199 7.17 7.86 33.69
C LYS A 199 7.70 8.47 34.99
N SER A 200 8.38 7.68 35.82
CA SER A 200 8.87 8.11 37.14
C SER A 200 9.67 9.41 37.11
N THR A 201 9.34 10.29 38.05
CA THR A 201 10.03 11.56 38.34
C THR A 201 10.98 11.47 39.54
N GLN A 202 10.79 10.50 40.44
CA GLN A 202 11.62 10.23 41.62
C GLN A 202 12.83 9.36 41.27
N VAL A 203 12.62 8.32 40.49
CA VAL A 203 13.70 7.50 39.91
C VAL A 203 14.06 8.09 38.56
N VAL A 204 15.25 8.69 38.46
CA VAL A 204 15.74 9.35 37.25
C VAL A 204 16.97 8.61 36.71
N TYR A 205 16.97 8.31 35.43
CA TYR A 205 18.14 7.77 34.73
C TYR A 205 18.83 8.88 33.95
N GLU A 206 20.11 9.12 34.23
CA GLU A 206 20.89 10.21 33.61
C GLU A 206 21.49 9.84 32.24
N SER A 207 21.62 8.54 31.94
CA SER A 207 22.21 8.08 30.68
C SER A 207 21.67 6.72 30.24
N GLY A 208 21.94 6.37 28.99
CA GLY A 208 21.54 5.09 28.39
C GLY A 208 20.10 5.05 27.88
N SER A 209 19.66 3.84 27.51
CA SER A 209 18.35 3.63 26.86
C SER A 209 17.18 3.97 27.78
N LEU A 210 17.28 3.68 29.09
CA LEU A 210 16.22 4.03 30.05
C LEU A 210 16.07 5.55 30.22
N ALA A 211 17.17 6.32 30.21
CA ALA A 211 17.12 7.78 30.23
C ALA A 211 16.40 8.33 28.98
N SER A 212 16.69 7.73 27.81
CA SER A 212 16.06 8.10 26.55
C SER A 212 14.55 7.79 26.57
N VAL A 213 14.17 6.61 27.08
CA VAL A 213 12.76 6.22 27.25
C VAL A 213 12.04 7.17 28.22
N GLN A 214 12.66 7.50 29.36
CA GLN A 214 12.08 8.46 30.31
C GLN A 214 11.90 9.85 29.70
N LYS A 215 12.89 10.33 28.94
CA LYS A 215 12.83 11.65 28.29
C LYS A 215 11.63 11.75 27.34
N VAL A 216 11.47 10.76 26.46
CA VAL A 216 10.35 10.76 25.49
C VAL A 216 9.00 10.56 26.19
N THR A 217 8.93 9.69 27.20
CA THR A 217 7.70 9.48 27.98
C THR A 217 7.26 10.76 28.69
N LYS A 218 8.18 11.45 29.36
CA LYS A 218 7.89 12.74 30.03
C LYS A 218 7.52 13.84 29.05
N ALA A 219 8.17 13.90 27.88
CA ALA A 219 7.78 14.84 26.83
C ALA A 219 6.36 14.56 26.33
N THR A 220 6.03 13.29 26.10
CA THR A 220 4.70 12.83 25.66
C THR A 220 3.62 13.17 26.69
N GLU A 221 3.82 12.79 27.96
CA GLU A 221 2.88 13.11 29.04
C GLU A 221 2.78 14.63 29.28
N GLY A 222 3.86 15.39 29.08
CA GLY A 222 3.85 16.85 29.15
C GLY A 222 2.95 17.48 28.10
N ILE A 223 3.05 17.06 26.84
CA ILE A 223 2.18 17.55 25.75
C ILE A 223 0.74 17.14 25.98
N LEU A 224 0.48 15.90 26.42
CA LEU A 224 -0.85 15.46 26.82
C LEU A 224 -1.41 16.33 27.96
N GLY A 225 -0.57 16.74 28.91
CA GLY A 225 -0.89 17.70 29.96
C GLY A 225 -1.35 19.06 29.43
N MET A 226 -0.72 19.57 28.36
CA MET A 226 -1.15 20.81 27.70
C MET A 226 -2.55 20.69 27.08
N ALA A 227 -2.98 19.47 26.72
CA ALA A 227 -4.32 19.17 26.23
C ALA A 227 -5.34 18.86 27.34
N GLY A 228 -4.96 18.95 28.61
CA GLY A 228 -5.83 18.69 29.76
C GLY A 228 -5.89 17.24 30.24
N VAL A 229 -5.02 16.34 29.72
CA VAL A 229 -4.86 14.99 30.28
C VAL A 229 -4.05 15.08 31.58
N ILE A 230 -4.52 14.44 32.65
CA ILE A 230 -3.83 14.47 33.94
C ILE A 230 -2.68 13.43 33.93
N PRO A 231 -1.39 13.83 34.01
CA PRO A 231 -0.27 12.90 33.87
C PRO A 231 -0.19 11.80 34.95
N SER A 232 -0.66 12.09 36.17
CA SER A 232 -0.70 11.10 37.26
C SER A 232 -1.62 9.92 36.97
N ASP A 233 -2.64 10.14 36.13
CA ASP A 233 -3.71 9.18 35.86
C ASP A 233 -3.38 8.32 34.62
N ILE A 234 -2.33 8.68 33.87
CA ILE A 234 -1.89 7.96 32.68
C ILE A 234 -1.31 6.60 33.08
N VAL A 235 -1.95 5.52 32.63
CA VAL A 235 -1.47 4.14 32.80
C VAL A 235 -0.48 3.74 31.71
N TYR A 236 -0.62 4.33 30.53
CA TYR A 236 0.29 4.14 29.39
C TYR A 236 0.16 5.31 28.43
N SER A 237 1.27 5.77 27.87
CA SER A 237 1.30 6.68 26.73
C SER A 237 2.42 6.28 25.79
N SER A 238 2.26 6.64 24.53
CA SER A 238 3.31 6.49 23.54
C SER A 238 3.17 7.54 22.44
N TRP A 239 4.21 7.60 21.63
CA TRP A 239 4.33 8.42 20.44
C TRP A 239 4.66 7.52 19.25
N PHE A 240 4.24 7.88 18.04
CA PHE A 240 4.63 7.19 16.82
C PHE A 240 4.56 8.10 15.58
N SER A 241 5.38 7.78 14.59
CA SER A 241 5.32 8.36 13.24
C SER A 241 4.53 7.44 12.29
N THR A 242 3.87 8.03 11.32
CA THR A 242 3.17 7.32 10.24
C THR A 242 4.05 7.19 9.00
N GLN A 243 3.82 6.14 8.21
CA GLN A 243 4.55 5.86 6.97
C GLN A 243 4.45 7.00 5.94
N SER A 244 5.42 7.06 5.03
CA SER A 244 5.34 7.90 3.84
C SER A 244 4.56 7.18 2.75
N ILE A 245 3.34 7.65 2.48
CA ILE A 245 2.45 7.06 1.49
C ILE A 245 2.73 7.72 0.13
N GLY A 246 3.00 6.93 -0.91
CA GLY A 246 3.22 7.44 -2.26
C GLY A 246 4.58 8.09 -2.54
N ASP A 247 5.43 8.37 -1.54
CA ASP A 247 6.74 9.04 -1.73
C ASP A 247 7.63 8.37 -2.78
N THR A 248 7.69 7.04 -2.82
CA THR A 248 8.42 6.29 -3.86
C THR A 248 7.87 6.58 -5.26
N LEU A 249 6.55 6.62 -5.41
CA LEU A 249 5.89 6.90 -6.69
C LEU A 249 6.12 8.36 -7.10
N ALA A 250 6.01 9.30 -6.16
CA ALA A 250 6.32 10.71 -6.38
C ALA A 250 7.79 10.93 -6.76
N ALA A 251 8.72 10.23 -6.12
CA ALA A 251 10.15 10.31 -6.43
C ALA A 251 10.46 9.78 -7.84
N VAL A 252 9.84 8.68 -8.29
CA VAL A 252 10.00 8.20 -9.68
C VAL A 252 9.42 9.19 -10.69
N LYS A 253 8.26 9.81 -10.40
CA LYS A 253 7.73 10.90 -11.22
C LYS A 253 8.72 12.07 -11.29
N GLY A 254 9.29 12.47 -10.15
CA GLY A 254 10.28 13.53 -10.05
C GLY A 254 11.54 13.25 -10.86
N VAL A 255 12.13 12.06 -10.71
CA VAL A 255 13.29 11.59 -11.49
C VAL A 255 13.00 11.64 -12.99
N THR A 256 11.83 11.14 -13.40
CA THR A 256 11.44 11.14 -14.82
C THR A 256 11.26 12.56 -15.34
N ALA A 257 10.53 13.42 -14.62
CA ALA A 257 10.36 14.81 -15.00
C ALA A 257 11.70 15.55 -15.11
N THR A 258 12.62 15.33 -14.18
CA THR A 258 13.98 15.88 -14.22
C THR A 258 14.72 15.39 -15.47
N GLY A 259 14.65 14.09 -15.77
CA GLY A 259 15.28 13.47 -16.94
C GLY A 259 14.82 14.00 -18.29
N PHE A 260 13.60 14.55 -18.38
CA PHE A 260 13.05 15.14 -19.61
C PHE A 260 12.89 16.66 -19.56
N SER A 261 13.42 17.32 -18.52
CA SER A 261 13.19 18.75 -18.28
C SER A 261 13.79 19.68 -19.35
N THR A 262 14.81 19.23 -20.07
CA THR A 262 15.52 19.98 -21.12
C THR A 262 15.05 19.65 -22.55
N GLY A 263 14.12 18.69 -22.70
CA GLY A 263 13.66 18.17 -23.99
C GLY A 263 14.24 16.79 -24.32
N PRO A 264 15.57 16.64 -24.52
CA PRO A 264 16.20 15.33 -24.66
C PRO A 264 16.07 14.46 -23.39
N ASN A 265 16.13 13.14 -23.57
CA ASN A 265 16.19 12.19 -22.48
C ASN A 265 17.58 12.19 -21.82
N THR A 266 17.64 12.53 -20.54
CA THR A 266 18.85 12.60 -19.72
C THR A 266 18.83 11.64 -18.53
N LEU A 267 17.97 10.62 -18.55
CA LEU A 267 17.83 9.66 -17.44
C LEU A 267 19.13 8.93 -17.10
N ASN A 268 19.97 8.61 -18.10
CA ASN A 268 21.29 8.03 -17.85
C ASN A 268 22.16 8.95 -16.97
N THR A 269 22.06 10.26 -17.16
CA THR A 269 22.76 11.25 -16.34
C THR A 269 22.17 11.31 -14.93
N VAL A 270 20.84 11.34 -14.78
CA VAL A 270 20.18 11.37 -13.46
C VAL A 270 20.54 10.14 -12.63
N TYR A 271 20.55 8.95 -13.24
CA TYR A 271 20.95 7.70 -12.60
C TYR A 271 22.47 7.43 -12.55
N LYS A 272 23.29 8.35 -13.09
CA LYS A 272 24.76 8.20 -13.17
C LYS A 272 25.19 6.88 -13.80
N ASN A 273 24.52 6.48 -14.87
CA ASN A 273 24.75 5.19 -15.51
C ASN A 273 26.18 5.07 -16.06
N ASP A 274 26.75 6.17 -16.56
CA ASP A 274 28.12 6.20 -17.08
C ASP A 274 29.18 5.86 -16.02
N SER A 275 28.91 6.21 -14.76
CA SER A 275 29.80 5.97 -13.60
C SER A 275 29.52 4.63 -12.90
N ASN A 276 28.47 3.92 -13.30
CA ASN A 276 28.01 2.69 -12.66
C ASN A 276 28.12 1.48 -13.59
N PRO A 277 29.15 0.64 -13.46
CA PRO A 277 29.30 -0.56 -14.29
C PRO A 277 28.07 -1.47 -14.22
N GLY A 278 27.57 -1.91 -15.38
CA GLY A 278 26.39 -2.76 -15.48
C GLY A 278 25.05 -2.03 -15.27
N ALA A 279 25.04 -0.70 -15.27
CA ALA A 279 23.81 0.08 -15.27
C ALA A 279 23.00 -0.17 -16.56
N VAL A 280 21.67 -0.08 -16.42
CA VAL A 280 20.71 -0.24 -17.51
C VAL A 280 20.72 1.02 -18.37
N ASP A 281 20.90 0.89 -19.69
CA ASP A 281 20.74 2.04 -20.60
C ASP A 281 19.27 2.49 -20.66
N LEU A 282 19.03 3.75 -20.31
CA LEU A 282 17.72 4.40 -20.26
C LEU A 282 17.51 5.37 -21.43
N SER A 283 18.41 5.42 -22.41
CA SER A 283 18.34 6.36 -23.55
C SER A 283 17.02 6.30 -24.34
N THR A 284 16.38 5.13 -24.36
CA THR A 284 15.13 4.86 -25.08
C THR A 284 13.90 4.74 -24.17
N ALA A 285 14.05 5.00 -22.87
CA ALA A 285 12.94 4.90 -21.92
C ALA A 285 11.76 5.82 -22.28
N TYR A 286 10.55 5.35 -22.00
CA TYR A 286 9.26 6.01 -22.24
C TYR A 286 8.92 6.26 -23.73
N THR A 287 9.56 5.54 -24.64
CA THR A 287 9.18 5.55 -26.06
C THR A 287 8.13 4.48 -26.36
N LEU A 288 7.17 4.82 -27.21
CA LEU A 288 6.18 3.90 -27.77
C LEU A 288 6.58 3.48 -29.18
N THR A 289 6.43 2.19 -29.48
CA THR A 289 6.56 1.64 -30.83
C THR A 289 5.28 0.91 -31.23
N PHE A 290 4.88 1.04 -32.49
CA PHE A 290 3.61 0.49 -32.99
C PHE A 290 3.89 -0.52 -34.10
N GLY A 291 3.26 -1.68 -33.98
CA GLY A 291 3.26 -2.74 -34.98
C GLY A 291 2.22 -2.53 -36.07
N ALA A 292 1.86 -3.63 -36.74
CA ALA A 292 0.86 -3.60 -37.81
C ALA A 292 -0.56 -3.47 -37.24
N THR A 293 -1.36 -2.62 -37.87
CA THR A 293 -2.79 -2.50 -37.58
C THR A 293 -3.58 -3.57 -38.32
N LYS A 294 -4.52 -4.20 -37.62
CA LYS A 294 -5.45 -5.19 -38.16
C LYS A 294 -6.90 -4.78 -37.84
N ASP A 295 -7.85 -5.28 -38.62
CA ASP A 295 -9.26 -5.23 -38.23
C ASP A 295 -9.50 -6.06 -36.95
N PHE A 296 -10.43 -5.62 -36.11
CA PHE A 296 -10.73 -6.24 -34.82
C PHE A 296 -10.98 -7.75 -34.86
N SER A 297 -11.82 -8.23 -35.79
CA SER A 297 -12.16 -9.66 -35.83
C SER A 297 -10.95 -10.49 -36.27
N THR A 298 -10.14 -9.97 -37.18
CA THR A 298 -8.88 -10.61 -37.59
C THR A 298 -7.87 -10.63 -36.45
N ALA A 299 -7.67 -9.49 -35.77
CA ALA A 299 -6.77 -9.39 -34.63
C ALA A 299 -7.14 -10.40 -33.54
N LEU A 300 -8.40 -10.42 -33.11
CA LEU A 300 -8.89 -11.38 -32.11
C LEU A 300 -8.71 -12.82 -32.57
N SER A 301 -9.01 -13.14 -33.84
CA SER A 301 -8.87 -14.51 -34.34
C SER A 301 -7.43 -15.03 -34.28
N GLU A 302 -6.45 -14.16 -34.58
CA GLU A 302 -5.02 -14.48 -34.64
C GLU A 302 -4.31 -14.30 -33.29
N ASP A 303 -4.99 -13.80 -32.27
CA ASP A 303 -4.42 -13.53 -30.96
C ASP A 303 -4.23 -14.83 -30.16
N GLY A 304 -2.98 -15.29 -30.07
CA GLY A 304 -2.60 -16.48 -29.32
C GLY A 304 -2.47 -16.24 -27.81
N ASP A 305 -2.28 -14.99 -27.38
CA ASP A 305 -2.23 -14.64 -25.96
C ASP A 305 -3.64 -14.63 -25.37
N PHE A 306 -4.65 -14.24 -26.16
CA PHE A 306 -6.05 -14.46 -25.82
C PHE A 306 -6.32 -15.95 -25.57
N ASP A 307 -5.87 -16.81 -26.50
CA ASP A 307 -6.08 -18.25 -26.41
C ASP A 307 -5.42 -18.83 -25.15
N LYS A 308 -4.19 -18.39 -24.84
CA LYS A 308 -3.43 -18.88 -23.67
C LYS A 308 -3.96 -18.35 -22.34
N TYR A 309 -4.14 -17.03 -22.21
CA TYR A 309 -4.33 -16.39 -20.91
C TYR A 309 -5.79 -16.05 -20.57
N ILE A 310 -6.68 -16.00 -21.56
CA ILE A 310 -8.11 -15.75 -21.35
C ILE A 310 -8.92 -17.03 -21.50
N ALA A 311 -8.62 -17.84 -22.51
CA ALA A 311 -9.31 -19.09 -22.78
C ALA A 311 -8.57 -20.36 -22.27
N GLU A 312 -7.46 -20.17 -21.55
CA GLU A 312 -6.67 -21.24 -20.90
C GLU A 312 -6.20 -22.36 -21.85
N GLY A 313 -6.09 -22.06 -23.15
CA GLY A 313 -5.74 -23.01 -24.20
C GLY A 313 -6.82 -24.05 -24.52
N ASP A 314 -8.01 -23.97 -23.92
CA ASP A 314 -9.10 -24.90 -24.18
C ASP A 314 -9.81 -24.55 -25.50
N ALA A 315 -9.81 -25.49 -26.45
CA ALA A 315 -10.36 -25.25 -27.79
C ALA A 315 -11.85 -24.89 -27.78
N THR A 316 -12.63 -25.38 -26.81
CA THR A 316 -14.06 -25.07 -26.69
C THR A 316 -14.26 -23.66 -26.12
N ALA A 317 -13.49 -23.29 -25.09
CA ALA A 317 -13.48 -21.96 -24.50
C ALA A 317 -13.04 -20.92 -25.54
N ILE A 318 -11.98 -21.19 -26.31
CA ILE A 318 -11.50 -20.32 -27.39
C ILE A 318 -12.62 -20.02 -28.37
N ALA A 319 -13.24 -21.07 -28.94
CA ALA A 319 -14.31 -20.91 -29.91
C ALA A 319 -15.53 -20.16 -29.33
N THR A 320 -15.89 -20.47 -28.08
CA THR A 320 -17.04 -19.87 -27.39
C THR A 320 -16.81 -18.38 -27.10
N LEU A 321 -15.67 -18.04 -26.51
CA LEU A 321 -15.34 -16.66 -26.13
C LEU A 321 -15.10 -15.78 -27.34
N LYS A 322 -14.24 -16.19 -28.29
CA LYS A 322 -14.01 -15.42 -29.53
C LYS A 322 -15.28 -15.28 -30.37
N GLY A 323 -16.12 -16.32 -30.42
CA GLY A 323 -17.42 -16.28 -31.09
C GLY A 323 -18.39 -15.29 -30.44
N GLY A 324 -18.51 -15.33 -29.11
CA GLY A 324 -19.36 -14.42 -28.34
C GLY A 324 -18.93 -12.95 -28.46
N ILE A 325 -17.63 -12.68 -28.38
CA ILE A 325 -17.07 -11.33 -28.55
C ILE A 325 -17.35 -10.82 -29.97
N ASN A 326 -17.12 -11.62 -31.02
CA ASN A 326 -17.41 -11.20 -32.40
C ASN A 326 -18.91 -10.95 -32.63
N TYR A 327 -19.79 -11.72 -31.98
CA TYR A 327 -21.23 -11.49 -32.03
C TYR A 327 -21.60 -10.13 -31.42
N LEU A 328 -21.12 -9.84 -30.20
CA LEU A 328 -21.36 -8.56 -29.54
C LEU A 328 -20.74 -7.38 -30.30
N TYR A 329 -19.52 -7.55 -30.82
CA TYR A 329 -18.88 -6.57 -31.69
C TYR A 329 -19.73 -6.26 -32.92
N GLY A 330 -20.25 -7.30 -33.60
CA GLY A 330 -21.16 -7.12 -34.74
C GLY A 330 -22.44 -6.37 -34.39
N LEU A 331 -23.05 -6.67 -33.22
CA LEU A 331 -24.24 -5.95 -32.73
C LEU A 331 -23.95 -4.49 -32.37
N SER A 332 -22.75 -4.19 -31.89
CA SER A 332 -22.37 -2.82 -31.52
C SER A 332 -22.35 -1.88 -32.71
N GLY A 333 -22.11 -2.40 -33.93
CA GLY A 333 -21.91 -1.61 -35.15
C GLY A 333 -20.65 -0.74 -35.11
N ALA A 334 -19.75 -0.96 -34.15
CA ALA A 334 -18.46 -0.30 -34.08
C ALA A 334 -17.55 -0.74 -35.23
N GLN A 335 -16.58 0.11 -35.57
CA GLN A 335 -15.50 -0.25 -36.49
C GLN A 335 -14.18 -0.01 -35.78
N VAL A 336 -13.48 -1.09 -35.44
CA VAL A 336 -12.32 -1.04 -34.56
C VAL A 336 -11.10 -1.61 -35.27
N ASN A 337 -10.01 -0.86 -35.18
CA ASN A 337 -8.67 -1.29 -35.53
C ASN A 337 -7.92 -1.71 -34.26
N VAL A 338 -7.10 -2.74 -34.37
CA VAL A 338 -6.23 -3.22 -33.29
C VAL A 338 -4.78 -3.16 -33.75
N THR A 339 -3.93 -2.55 -32.93
CA THR A 339 -2.50 -2.42 -33.17
C THR A 339 -1.76 -2.93 -31.94
N SER A 340 -0.95 -3.98 -32.10
CA SER A 340 0.01 -4.36 -31.07
C SER A 340 1.22 -3.43 -31.10
N GLY A 341 1.90 -3.26 -29.98
CA GLY A 341 3.10 -2.44 -29.89
C GLY A 341 3.79 -2.60 -28.55
N THR A 342 4.83 -1.80 -28.29
CA THR A 342 5.56 -1.85 -27.02
C THR A 342 5.82 -0.47 -26.46
N ALA A 343 5.78 -0.38 -25.13
CA ALA A 343 6.23 0.77 -24.34
C ALA A 343 7.53 0.39 -23.62
N ARG A 344 8.59 1.21 -23.76
CA ARG A 344 9.87 0.95 -23.08
C ARG A 344 9.84 1.50 -21.66
N LEU A 345 9.50 0.68 -20.67
CA LEU A 345 9.29 1.12 -19.29
C LEU A 345 10.42 0.66 -18.36
N PRO A 346 10.95 1.53 -17.47
CA PRO A 346 11.87 1.11 -16.42
C PRO A 346 11.22 0.07 -15.50
N TYR A 347 11.95 -1.01 -15.22
CA TYR A 347 11.51 -2.11 -14.38
C TYR A 347 12.44 -2.29 -13.19
N TYR A 348 11.86 -2.46 -12.01
CA TYR A 348 12.55 -2.38 -10.72
C TYR A 348 12.49 -3.69 -9.91
N LEU A 349 11.63 -4.64 -10.32
CA LEU A 349 11.55 -5.98 -9.73
C LEU A 349 12.68 -6.88 -10.25
N GLU A 350 13.02 -7.91 -9.48
CA GLU A 350 13.86 -9.01 -9.96
C GLU A 350 13.06 -9.98 -10.83
N THR A 351 13.73 -10.61 -11.81
CA THR A 351 13.14 -11.65 -12.69
C THR A 351 13.88 -12.99 -12.60
N GLY A 352 14.99 -13.01 -11.86
CA GLY A 352 15.87 -14.17 -11.66
C GLY A 352 15.32 -15.17 -10.65
N ALA A 353 16.24 -15.87 -9.96
CA ALA A 353 15.89 -16.86 -8.94
C ALA A 353 15.24 -16.24 -7.69
N ASP A 354 15.51 -14.96 -7.44
CA ASP A 354 15.10 -14.16 -6.29
C ASP A 354 13.88 -13.25 -6.57
N TRP A 355 13.21 -13.43 -7.72
CA TRP A 355 12.03 -12.66 -8.15
C TRP A 355 10.93 -12.54 -7.09
N ASN A 356 10.76 -13.56 -6.24
CA ASN A 356 9.76 -13.60 -5.17
C ASN A 356 10.32 -13.35 -3.78
N SER A 357 11.62 -13.06 -3.63
CA SER A 357 12.27 -12.87 -2.32
C SER A 357 12.95 -11.51 -2.16
N GLN A 358 13.33 -10.87 -3.26
CA GLN A 358 14.07 -9.63 -3.26
C GLN A 358 13.15 -8.44 -3.58
N PRO A 359 12.84 -7.56 -2.59
CA PRO A 359 12.09 -6.33 -2.85
C PRO A 359 12.96 -5.31 -3.59
N PHE A 360 12.33 -4.20 -3.98
CA PHE A 360 13.01 -3.03 -4.52
C PHE A 360 14.16 -2.59 -3.61
N VAL A 361 15.23 -2.15 -4.26
CA VAL A 361 16.38 -1.50 -3.61
C VAL A 361 16.53 -0.09 -4.15
N SER A 362 16.93 0.83 -3.29
CA SER A 362 17.15 2.23 -3.62
C SER A 362 18.35 2.44 -4.53
N ALA A 363 18.22 3.37 -5.46
CA ALA A 363 19.29 3.91 -6.30
C ALA A 363 20.14 4.96 -5.58
N MET A 364 19.69 5.48 -4.44
CA MET A 364 20.35 6.55 -3.67
C MET A 364 20.62 6.13 -2.22
N PRO A 365 21.66 6.66 -1.55
CA PRO A 365 21.89 6.39 -0.13
C PRO A 365 20.78 7.01 0.72
N SER A 366 20.43 6.36 1.84
CA SER A 366 19.51 6.91 2.83
C SER A 366 20.01 8.27 3.37
N LEU A 367 19.17 9.29 3.23
CA LEU A 367 19.38 10.62 3.81
C LEU A 367 19.45 10.57 5.35
N ALA A 368 18.73 9.65 5.99
CA ALA A 368 18.78 9.47 7.45
C ALA A 368 20.16 8.97 7.88
N LYS A 369 20.67 7.92 7.24
CA LYS A 369 22.03 7.39 7.50
C LYS A 369 23.11 8.42 7.14
N LEU A 370 22.94 9.16 6.05
CA LEU A 370 23.85 10.25 5.65
C LEU A 370 23.88 11.36 6.71
N SER A 371 22.71 11.80 7.18
CA SER A 371 22.61 12.78 8.26
C SER A 371 23.26 12.30 9.55
N ALA A 372 23.07 11.02 9.91
CA ALA A 372 23.70 10.42 11.08
C ALA A 372 25.24 10.38 10.96
N ALA A 373 25.77 9.98 9.80
CA ALA A 373 27.22 9.93 9.57
C ALA A 373 27.87 11.32 9.55
N LEU A 374 27.18 12.34 9.00
CA LEU A 374 27.66 13.73 9.00
C LEU A 374 27.78 14.34 10.42
N LYS A 375 27.17 13.74 11.44
CA LYS A 375 27.35 14.15 12.85
C LYS A 375 28.65 13.65 13.47
N ILE A 376 29.35 12.72 12.81
CA ILE A 376 30.65 12.19 13.26
C ILE A 376 31.75 13.00 12.55
N PRO A 377 32.56 13.82 13.26
CA PRO A 377 33.47 14.78 12.61
C PRO A 377 34.45 14.16 11.59
N ALA A 378 34.95 12.95 11.86
CA ALA A 378 35.87 12.26 10.94
C ALA A 378 35.15 11.78 9.67
N GLU A 379 33.95 11.20 9.80
CA GLU A 379 33.14 10.79 8.65
C GLU A 379 32.64 11.99 7.85
N ALA A 380 32.30 13.08 8.53
CA ALA A 380 31.82 14.30 7.89
C ALA A 380 32.80 14.83 6.84
N ALA A 381 34.10 14.87 7.15
CA ALA A 381 35.12 15.33 6.21
C ALA A 381 35.24 14.39 4.98
N ASN A 382 35.24 13.08 5.22
CA ASN A 382 35.29 12.06 4.16
C ASN A 382 34.07 12.13 3.23
N ILE A 383 32.87 12.26 3.79
CA ILE A 383 31.62 12.34 3.04
C ILE A 383 31.53 13.66 2.28
N GLN A 384 31.89 14.79 2.89
CA GLN A 384 31.90 16.10 2.22
C GLN A 384 32.80 16.10 0.99
N GLN A 385 33.97 15.45 1.07
CA GLN A 385 34.86 15.30 -0.08
C GLN A 385 34.22 14.47 -1.20
N GLN A 386 33.56 13.35 -0.87
CA GLN A 386 32.85 12.54 -1.86
C GLN A 386 31.72 13.32 -2.54
N LEU A 387 30.99 14.14 -1.79
CA LEU A 387 29.85 14.93 -2.27
C LEU A 387 30.24 16.20 -3.07
N SER A 388 31.53 16.44 -3.27
CA SER A 388 32.04 17.57 -4.07
C SER A 388 33.07 17.15 -5.13
N THR A 389 33.26 15.85 -5.36
CA THR A 389 34.23 15.31 -6.32
C THR A 389 33.59 14.26 -7.22
N GLY A 390 34.30 13.78 -8.25
CA GLY A 390 33.78 12.79 -9.19
C GLY A 390 32.49 13.26 -9.87
N ASP A 391 31.42 12.48 -9.72
CA ASP A 391 30.07 12.78 -10.25
C ASP A 391 29.51 14.12 -9.75
N PHE A 392 30.03 14.65 -8.64
CA PHE A 392 29.60 15.91 -8.02
C PHE A 392 30.57 17.08 -8.29
N ALA A 393 31.62 16.89 -9.09
CA ALA A 393 32.66 17.92 -9.26
C ALA A 393 32.13 19.22 -9.92
N ASN A 394 31.18 19.08 -10.86
CA ASN A 394 30.60 20.23 -11.57
C ASN A 394 29.36 20.81 -10.86
N ASP A 395 28.73 20.02 -10.00
CA ASP A 395 27.53 20.39 -9.25
C ASP A 395 27.55 19.72 -7.87
N PRO A 396 28.33 20.26 -6.92
CA PRO A 396 28.43 19.71 -5.57
C PRO A 396 27.06 19.63 -4.87
N VAL A 397 26.92 18.68 -3.96
CA VAL A 397 25.70 18.58 -3.14
C VAL A 397 25.70 19.68 -2.08
N ASP A 398 24.65 20.49 -2.06
CA ASP A 398 24.47 21.51 -1.05
C ASP A 398 23.87 20.90 0.24
N LEU A 399 24.76 20.61 1.19
CA LEU A 399 24.38 20.03 2.48
C LEU A 399 23.45 20.91 3.31
N ALA A 400 23.43 22.22 3.10
CA ALA A 400 22.52 23.12 3.84
C ALA A 400 21.06 22.95 3.40
N ASN A 401 20.85 22.60 2.13
CA ASN A 401 19.52 22.44 1.53
C ASN A 401 19.12 20.99 1.28
N LEU A 402 20.03 20.02 1.45
CA LEU A 402 19.78 18.60 1.18
C LEU A 402 18.58 18.02 1.94
N ALA A 403 18.31 18.50 3.17
CA ALA A 403 17.16 18.01 3.95
C ALA A 403 15.81 18.47 3.40
N THR A 404 15.76 19.59 2.66
CA THR A 404 14.52 20.29 2.29
C THR A 404 14.33 20.47 0.78
N SER A 405 15.37 20.25 -0.03
CA SER A 405 15.34 20.44 -1.48
C SER A 405 15.30 19.09 -2.21
N PRO A 406 14.17 18.72 -2.85
CA PRO A 406 14.09 17.53 -3.68
C PRO A 406 15.15 17.52 -4.80
N THR A 407 15.46 18.68 -5.38
CA THR A 407 16.50 18.79 -6.41
C THR A 407 17.89 18.41 -5.89
N GLU A 408 18.24 18.83 -4.67
CA GLU A 408 19.51 18.43 -4.04
C GLU A 408 19.52 16.94 -3.67
N GLN A 409 18.39 16.41 -3.20
CA GLN A 409 18.25 14.98 -2.89
C GLN A 409 18.40 14.10 -4.15
N LEU A 410 17.85 14.54 -5.28
CA LEU A 410 17.96 13.84 -6.56
C LEU A 410 19.39 13.76 -7.08
N LYS A 411 20.29 14.68 -6.69
CA LYS A 411 21.73 14.55 -7.00
C LYS A 411 22.32 13.25 -6.45
N LEU A 412 21.75 12.67 -5.39
CA LEU A 412 22.26 11.42 -4.81
C LEU A 412 21.81 10.16 -5.56
N VAL A 413 20.90 10.27 -6.54
CA VAL A 413 20.47 9.12 -7.36
C VAL A 413 21.66 8.55 -8.13
N GLY A 414 21.82 7.23 -8.07
CA GLY A 414 22.94 6.51 -8.67
C GLY A 414 24.25 6.58 -7.87
N SER A 415 24.30 7.30 -6.74
CA SER A 415 25.56 7.49 -6.01
C SER A 415 25.84 6.36 -5.01
N LYS A 416 27.13 6.16 -4.73
CA LYS A 416 27.65 5.32 -3.66
C LYS A 416 28.53 6.15 -2.74
N ILE A 417 28.16 6.20 -1.46
CA ILE A 417 28.94 6.87 -0.42
C ILE A 417 29.58 5.81 0.48
N THR A 418 30.88 5.93 0.73
CA THR A 418 31.65 5.03 1.56
C THR A 418 32.09 5.70 2.86
N LEU A 419 32.04 4.97 3.96
CA LEU A 419 32.58 5.37 5.26
C LEU A 419 34.11 5.27 5.26
N LEU A 420 34.77 5.79 6.31
CA LEU A 420 36.23 5.72 6.46
C LEU A 420 36.77 4.28 6.54
N ASP A 421 35.96 3.33 6.99
CA ASP A 421 36.31 1.91 7.04
C ASP A 421 36.21 1.20 5.67
N GLY A 422 35.80 1.92 4.63
CA GLY A 422 35.63 1.42 3.27
C GLY A 422 34.29 0.72 3.01
N LEU A 423 33.44 0.56 4.02
CA LEU A 423 32.09 0.04 3.85
C LEU A 423 31.18 1.08 3.20
N GLN A 424 30.14 0.60 2.53
CA GLN A 424 29.10 1.47 1.99
C GLN A 424 28.19 1.96 3.12
N LEU A 425 27.94 3.28 3.18
CA LEU A 425 27.13 3.93 4.22
C LEU A 425 25.74 3.30 4.41
N ASP A 426 25.10 2.93 3.29
CA ASP A 426 23.76 2.34 3.25
C ASP A 426 23.83 1.12 2.33
N SER A 427 24.26 0.00 2.89
CA SER A 427 24.51 -1.23 2.14
C SER A 427 23.22 -1.94 1.74
N GLU A 428 22.18 -1.78 2.56
CA GLU A 428 20.87 -2.42 2.46
C GLU A 428 20.00 -1.74 1.39
N ARG A 429 20.15 -0.42 1.19
CA ARG A 429 19.40 0.37 0.20
C ARG A 429 17.88 0.17 0.33
N ILE A 430 17.37 0.21 1.55
CA ILE A 430 15.93 0.06 1.80
C ILE A 430 15.17 1.26 1.19
N ILE A 431 14.03 1.00 0.55
CA ILE A 431 13.15 2.05 0.03
C ILE A 431 12.34 2.66 1.18
N THR A 432 12.56 3.95 1.42
CA THR A 432 11.87 4.77 2.44
C THR A 432 11.74 6.20 1.90
N ARG A 433 11.09 7.13 2.62
CA ARG A 433 11.17 8.56 2.30
C ARG A 433 12.59 9.13 2.29
N TYR A 434 13.52 8.48 2.97
CA TYR A 434 14.92 8.91 3.03
C TYR A 434 15.75 8.41 1.83
N SER A 435 15.21 7.46 1.06
CA SER A 435 15.84 6.85 -0.10
C SER A 435 14.77 6.34 -1.09
N PRO A 436 13.89 7.23 -1.61
CA PRO A 436 12.64 6.81 -2.24
C PRO A 436 12.80 6.37 -3.70
N VAL A 437 13.94 6.62 -4.34
CA VAL A 437 14.14 6.32 -5.76
C VAL A 437 14.61 4.88 -5.94
N PRO A 438 13.83 3.99 -6.58
CA PRO A 438 14.25 2.62 -6.84
C PRO A 438 15.32 2.53 -7.93
N LYS A 439 16.20 1.55 -7.81
CA LYS A 439 17.23 1.21 -8.80
C LYS A 439 16.62 0.46 -9.97
N VAL A 440 16.81 0.97 -11.19
CA VAL A 440 16.37 0.28 -12.40
C VAL A 440 17.14 -1.03 -12.57
N LYS A 441 16.40 -2.13 -12.77
CA LYS A 441 16.92 -3.49 -13.00
C LYS A 441 16.95 -3.86 -14.47
N SER A 442 15.96 -3.41 -15.22
CA SER A 442 15.94 -3.53 -16.68
C SER A 442 15.08 -2.43 -17.31
N LEU A 443 15.25 -2.23 -18.62
CA LEU A 443 14.32 -1.45 -19.43
C LEU A 443 13.49 -2.45 -20.24
N GLN A 444 12.22 -2.64 -19.87
CA GLN A 444 11.36 -3.64 -20.48
C GLN A 444 10.61 -3.08 -21.67
N GLU A 445 10.50 -3.88 -22.74
CA GLU A 445 9.54 -3.65 -23.82
C GLU A 445 8.20 -4.23 -23.39
N VAL A 446 7.39 -3.42 -22.70
CA VAL A 446 6.07 -3.82 -22.23
C VAL A 446 5.11 -3.79 -23.40
N GLU A 447 4.59 -4.95 -23.78
CA GLU A 447 3.62 -5.08 -24.85
C GLU A 447 2.29 -4.42 -24.49
N PHE A 448 1.70 -3.74 -25.46
CA PHE A 448 0.34 -3.22 -25.38
C PHE A 448 -0.53 -3.66 -26.54
N LEU A 449 -1.84 -3.69 -26.30
CA LEU A 449 -2.86 -3.66 -27.34
C LEU A 449 -3.49 -2.27 -27.39
N LEU A 450 -3.49 -1.67 -28.58
CA LEU A 450 -4.15 -0.41 -28.86
C LEU A 450 -5.37 -0.64 -29.74
N PHE A 451 -6.53 -0.19 -29.26
CA PHE A 451 -7.80 -0.21 -29.98
C PHE A 451 -8.15 1.21 -30.43
N THR A 452 -8.37 1.43 -31.72
CA THR A 452 -8.72 2.75 -32.28
C THR A 452 -9.91 2.67 -33.23
N PRO A 453 -10.64 3.78 -33.45
CA PRO A 453 -11.69 3.80 -34.45
C PRO A 453 -11.12 3.57 -35.85
N ASN A 454 -11.81 2.79 -36.67
CA ASN A 454 -11.47 2.69 -38.09
C ASN A 454 -11.97 3.93 -38.84
N GLY A 455 -11.11 4.55 -39.65
CA GLY A 455 -11.45 5.74 -40.44
C GLY A 455 -11.53 7.06 -39.66
N GLN A 456 -11.22 7.08 -38.36
CA GLN A 456 -11.10 8.31 -37.57
C GLN A 456 -9.78 8.32 -36.80
N THR A 457 -9.27 9.52 -36.53
CA THR A 457 -8.05 9.70 -35.73
C THR A 457 -8.45 10.08 -34.31
N PRO A 458 -8.24 9.20 -33.31
CA PRO A 458 -8.59 9.50 -31.93
C PRO A 458 -7.65 10.56 -31.35
N SER A 459 -8.21 11.49 -30.58
CA SER A 459 -7.43 12.48 -29.82
C SER A 459 -7.23 12.09 -28.37
N ASP A 460 -8.12 11.27 -27.82
CA ASP A 460 -8.15 10.89 -26.41
C ASP A 460 -7.82 9.42 -26.21
N VAL A 461 -7.22 9.09 -25.06
CA VAL A 461 -6.77 7.74 -24.74
C VAL A 461 -7.30 7.30 -23.38
N VAL A 462 -7.85 6.09 -23.31
CA VAL A 462 -8.14 5.36 -22.07
C VAL A 462 -7.02 4.34 -21.85
N ILE A 463 -6.35 4.39 -20.71
CA ILE A 463 -5.46 3.31 -20.27
C ILE A 463 -6.31 2.27 -19.53
N TYR A 464 -6.27 1.02 -19.97
CA TYR A 464 -6.98 -0.09 -19.33
C TYR A 464 -6.01 -0.99 -18.57
N GLN A 465 -6.37 -1.32 -17.32
CA GLN A 465 -5.70 -2.34 -16.52
C GLN A 465 -6.66 -3.46 -16.13
N HIS A 466 -6.27 -4.69 -16.46
CA HIS A 466 -7.05 -5.90 -16.20
C HIS A 466 -7.01 -6.36 -14.73
N GLY A 467 -7.95 -7.24 -14.36
CA GLY A 467 -8.02 -7.87 -13.04
C GLY A 467 -6.98 -8.97 -12.80
N ILE A 468 -6.89 -9.44 -11.55
CA ILE A 468 -5.92 -10.47 -11.15
C ILE A 468 -6.19 -11.79 -11.89
N THR A 469 -5.12 -12.56 -12.14
CA THR A 469 -5.14 -13.86 -12.86
C THR A 469 -5.63 -13.80 -14.31
N SER A 470 -5.66 -12.60 -14.92
CA SER A 470 -6.10 -12.39 -16.29
C SER A 470 -5.04 -11.64 -17.11
N ALA A 471 -5.41 -11.10 -18.27
CA ALA A 471 -4.49 -10.41 -19.18
C ALA A 471 -5.17 -9.23 -19.91
N LYS A 472 -4.37 -8.40 -20.59
CA LYS A 472 -4.77 -7.21 -21.36
C LYS A 472 -5.82 -7.54 -22.42
N GLU A 473 -5.84 -8.77 -22.94
CA GLU A 473 -6.77 -9.27 -23.94
C GLU A 473 -8.24 -9.29 -23.46
N ASN A 474 -8.50 -9.19 -22.16
CA ASN A 474 -9.87 -8.92 -21.66
C ASN A 474 -10.52 -7.69 -22.30
N ALA A 475 -9.70 -6.74 -22.77
CA ALA A 475 -10.14 -5.56 -23.49
C ALA A 475 -11.06 -5.91 -24.67
N TYR A 476 -10.79 -6.99 -25.42
CA TYR A 476 -11.62 -7.37 -26.58
C TYR A 476 -13.10 -7.53 -26.22
N ALA A 477 -13.43 -7.88 -24.98
CA ALA A 477 -14.81 -8.12 -24.58
C ALA A 477 -15.68 -6.84 -24.48
N PHE A 478 -15.08 -5.65 -24.39
CA PHE A 478 -15.84 -4.42 -24.14
C PHE A 478 -15.35 -3.17 -24.89
N VAL A 479 -14.09 -3.12 -25.34
CA VAL A 479 -13.48 -1.90 -25.89
C VAL A 479 -14.20 -1.33 -27.11
N PHE A 480 -14.86 -2.17 -27.91
CA PHE A 480 -15.60 -1.69 -29.08
C PHE A 480 -16.72 -0.71 -28.72
N ASN A 481 -17.28 -0.78 -27.51
CA ASN A 481 -18.27 0.19 -27.04
C ASN A 481 -17.62 1.54 -26.71
N LEU A 482 -16.38 1.55 -26.21
CA LEU A 482 -15.64 2.78 -25.93
C LEU A 482 -15.14 3.40 -27.24
N VAL A 483 -14.54 2.59 -28.12
CA VAL A 483 -13.98 3.04 -29.40
C VAL A 483 -15.05 3.63 -30.32
N LYS A 484 -16.29 3.13 -30.24
CA LYS A 484 -17.44 3.70 -30.94
C LYS A 484 -17.71 5.16 -30.57
N GLU A 485 -17.39 5.58 -29.35
CA GLU A 485 -17.50 6.96 -28.87
C GLU A 485 -16.30 7.83 -29.27
N GLY A 486 -15.35 7.30 -30.07
CA GLY A 486 -14.22 8.05 -30.63
C GLY A 486 -12.96 8.08 -29.77
N VAL A 487 -12.93 7.34 -28.65
CA VAL A 487 -11.74 7.25 -27.77
C VAL A 487 -10.87 6.04 -28.12
N ALA A 488 -9.55 6.19 -28.04
CA ALA A 488 -8.65 5.06 -28.13
C ALA A 488 -8.54 4.33 -26.79
N VAL A 489 -8.33 3.01 -26.80
CA VAL A 489 -8.06 2.23 -25.57
C VAL A 489 -6.70 1.55 -25.68
N LEU A 490 -5.85 1.74 -24.68
CA LEU A 490 -4.51 1.19 -24.59
C LEU A 490 -4.41 0.27 -23.37
N ALA A 491 -4.16 -1.01 -23.59
CA ALA A 491 -4.16 -2.04 -22.55
C ALA A 491 -2.76 -2.68 -22.41
N ILE A 492 -2.30 -2.86 -21.17
CA ILE A 492 -1.03 -3.53 -20.84
C ILE A 492 -1.24 -4.61 -19.77
N ASP A 493 -0.33 -5.57 -19.72
CA ASP A 493 -0.29 -6.58 -18.66
C ASP A 493 0.37 -6.05 -17.38
N LEU A 494 -0.20 -6.43 -16.24
CA LEU A 494 0.46 -6.30 -14.93
C LEU A 494 1.76 -7.13 -14.92
N PRO A 495 2.75 -6.82 -14.07
CA PRO A 495 3.88 -7.71 -13.82
C PRO A 495 3.40 -9.13 -13.48
N ILE A 496 4.09 -10.15 -14.00
CA ILE A 496 3.82 -11.57 -13.74
C ILE A 496 2.48 -12.05 -14.33
N HIS A 497 1.77 -11.22 -15.11
CA HIS A 497 0.54 -11.59 -15.81
C HIS A 497 0.73 -11.57 -17.33
N GLY A 498 -0.11 -12.31 -18.05
CA GLY A 498 -0.15 -12.32 -19.52
C GLY A 498 1.24 -12.51 -20.12
N THR A 499 1.62 -11.64 -21.06
CA THR A 499 2.93 -11.70 -21.73
C THR A 499 4.09 -11.25 -20.85
N ARG A 500 3.82 -10.81 -19.62
CA ARG A 500 4.80 -10.48 -18.57
C ARG A 500 4.94 -11.56 -17.51
N SER A 501 4.31 -12.72 -17.70
CA SER A 501 4.63 -13.94 -16.95
C SER A 501 6.12 -14.27 -17.11
N LEU A 502 6.81 -14.67 -16.03
CA LEU A 502 8.24 -15.00 -16.12
C LEU A 502 8.46 -16.37 -16.76
N ASP A 503 7.53 -17.29 -16.53
CA ASP A 503 7.33 -18.57 -17.22
C ASP A 503 5.95 -19.15 -16.82
N ASP A 504 5.64 -20.37 -17.25
CA ASP A 504 4.34 -21.01 -17.00
C ASP A 504 4.05 -21.28 -15.51
N GLN A 505 5.07 -21.35 -14.64
CA GLN A 505 4.92 -21.57 -13.20
C GLN A 505 5.01 -20.26 -12.41
N ARG A 506 5.88 -19.35 -12.83
CA ARG A 506 6.05 -18.00 -12.29
C ARG A 506 5.13 -17.03 -13.04
N SER A 507 3.83 -17.30 -12.91
CA SER A 507 2.74 -16.54 -13.52
C SER A 507 1.56 -16.42 -12.57
N ALA A 508 0.97 -15.24 -12.53
CA ALA A 508 -0.25 -14.96 -11.79
C ALA A 508 -1.49 -15.51 -12.48
N ASN A 509 -1.43 -15.80 -13.79
CA ASN A 509 -2.47 -16.54 -14.51
C ASN A 509 -2.52 -17.99 -14.04
N SER A 510 -1.36 -18.59 -13.72
CA SER A 510 -1.28 -19.97 -13.20
C SER A 510 -1.50 -20.06 -11.70
N ASN A 511 -0.98 -19.11 -10.91
CA ASN A 511 -1.10 -19.09 -9.47
C ASN A 511 -1.18 -17.66 -8.95
N VAL A 512 -2.33 -17.28 -8.39
CA VAL A 512 -2.58 -15.94 -7.84
C VAL A 512 -1.53 -15.51 -6.79
N LEU A 513 -0.96 -16.47 -6.06
CA LEU A 513 0.05 -16.21 -5.03
C LEU A 513 1.41 -15.81 -5.60
N ALA A 514 1.67 -16.02 -6.89
CA ALA A 514 2.88 -15.53 -7.55
C ALA A 514 2.95 -13.99 -7.48
N TYR A 515 1.81 -13.32 -7.68
CA TYR A 515 1.72 -11.86 -7.59
C TYR A 515 1.48 -11.37 -6.15
N LEU A 516 0.56 -12.01 -5.41
CA LEU A 516 0.23 -11.59 -4.04
C LEU A 516 1.35 -11.87 -3.04
N ASN A 517 2.21 -12.84 -3.32
CA ASN A 517 3.42 -13.20 -2.56
C ASN A 517 3.28 -13.05 -1.03
N LEU A 518 2.32 -13.79 -0.45
CA LEU A 518 2.00 -13.72 0.98
C LEU A 518 3.17 -14.11 1.88
N THR A 519 4.12 -14.86 1.32
CA THR A 519 5.35 -15.25 1.98
C THR A 519 6.33 -14.09 2.09
N ASN A 520 6.37 -13.13 1.16
CA ASN A 520 7.28 -11.98 1.22
C ASN A 520 6.51 -10.68 0.94
N LEU A 521 5.98 -10.09 2.02
CA LEU A 521 5.12 -8.90 1.95
C LEU A 521 5.78 -7.68 1.27
N PRO A 522 7.09 -7.41 1.43
CA PRO A 522 7.75 -6.34 0.69
C PRO A 522 7.73 -6.56 -0.83
N VAL A 523 7.89 -7.81 -1.30
CA VAL A 523 7.76 -8.12 -2.74
C VAL A 523 6.30 -8.03 -3.19
N ALA A 524 5.34 -8.47 -2.38
CA ALA A 524 3.91 -8.28 -2.68
C ALA A 524 3.56 -6.80 -2.91
N ARG A 525 4.02 -5.93 -2.01
CA ARG A 525 3.92 -4.47 -2.15
C ARG A 525 4.59 -3.99 -3.43
N ASP A 526 5.78 -4.49 -3.74
CA ASP A 526 6.55 -4.03 -4.90
C ASP A 526 5.99 -4.52 -6.24
N ASN A 527 5.30 -5.66 -6.27
CA ASN A 527 4.52 -6.10 -7.43
C ASN A 527 3.40 -5.08 -7.76
N VAL A 528 2.65 -4.64 -6.74
CA VAL A 528 1.63 -3.60 -6.91
C VAL A 528 2.26 -2.25 -7.23
N ARG A 529 3.38 -1.91 -6.58
CA ARG A 529 4.15 -0.69 -6.85
C ARG A 529 4.63 -0.61 -8.29
N GLN A 530 5.23 -1.67 -8.83
CA GLN A 530 5.65 -1.75 -10.23
C GLN A 530 4.44 -1.58 -11.15
N SER A 531 3.31 -2.20 -10.82
CA SER A 531 2.07 -2.07 -11.61
C SER A 531 1.60 -0.61 -11.68
N ILE A 532 1.63 0.11 -10.55
CA ILE A 532 1.30 1.54 -10.51
C ILE A 532 2.31 2.35 -11.32
N LEU A 533 3.61 2.07 -11.18
CA LEU A 533 4.67 2.72 -11.94
C LEU A 533 4.57 2.45 -13.45
N ASP A 534 4.08 1.29 -13.87
CA ASP A 534 3.86 0.96 -15.27
C ASP A 534 2.71 1.78 -15.86
N VAL A 535 1.61 1.98 -15.12
CA VAL A 535 0.51 2.88 -15.53
C VAL A 535 0.98 4.33 -15.62
N LEU A 536 1.73 4.81 -14.61
CA LEU A 536 2.33 6.14 -14.62
C LEU A 536 3.33 6.30 -15.78
N GLY A 537 4.13 5.27 -16.03
CA GLY A 537 5.12 5.24 -17.10
C GLY A 537 4.47 5.22 -18.48
N LEU A 538 3.38 4.48 -18.67
CA LEU A 538 2.60 4.48 -19.91
C LEU A 538 1.97 5.84 -20.17
N ARG A 539 1.43 6.47 -19.12
CA ARG A 539 0.89 7.84 -19.17
C ARG A 539 1.96 8.87 -19.56
N ALA A 540 3.17 8.77 -19.02
CA ALA A 540 4.30 9.60 -19.41
C ALA A 540 4.76 9.31 -20.85
N SER A 541 4.77 8.03 -21.25
CA SER A 541 5.19 7.58 -22.58
C SER A 541 4.34 8.15 -23.70
N LEU A 542 3.02 8.32 -23.48
CA LEU A 542 2.14 9.01 -24.43
C LEU A 542 2.61 10.45 -24.70
N VAL A 543 2.95 11.20 -23.65
CA VAL A 543 3.39 12.60 -23.78
C VAL A 543 4.79 12.70 -24.35
N ILE A 544 5.71 11.87 -23.87
CA ILE A 544 7.11 11.85 -24.31
C ILE A 544 7.18 11.44 -25.79
N SER A 545 6.43 10.41 -26.20
CA SER A 545 6.35 9.97 -27.59
C SER A 545 5.68 11.01 -28.49
N ALA A 546 4.65 11.70 -28.02
CA ALA A 546 4.03 12.80 -28.76
C ALA A 546 5.02 13.96 -28.97
N LYS A 547 5.72 14.40 -27.91
CA LYS A 547 6.74 15.46 -27.98
C LYS A 547 7.92 15.07 -28.87
N GLY A 548 8.30 13.79 -28.86
CA GLY A 548 9.35 13.22 -29.71
C GLY A 548 8.93 12.98 -31.17
N GLY A 549 7.67 13.26 -31.54
CA GLY A 549 7.16 13.03 -32.89
C GLY A 549 6.92 11.56 -33.25
N LEU A 550 7.04 10.64 -32.29
CA LEU A 550 6.90 9.20 -32.50
C LEU A 550 5.46 8.77 -32.82
N LEU A 551 4.47 9.60 -32.45
CA LEU A 551 3.06 9.30 -32.71
C LEU A 551 2.60 9.72 -34.12
N ALA A 552 3.37 10.54 -34.84
CA ALA A 552 2.93 11.19 -36.08
C ALA A 552 2.50 10.21 -37.18
N SER A 553 3.14 9.04 -37.25
CA SER A 553 2.84 7.97 -38.21
C SER A 553 2.13 6.77 -37.57
N SER A 554 1.62 6.94 -36.34
CA SER A 554 0.93 5.89 -35.59
C SER A 554 -0.60 6.08 -35.64
N PRO A 555 -1.37 5.07 -35.18
CA PRO A 555 -2.81 5.24 -34.97
C PRO A 555 -3.20 6.30 -33.93
N LEU A 556 -2.24 6.82 -33.14
CA LEU A 556 -2.42 7.91 -32.17
C LEU A 556 -1.93 9.27 -32.69
N SER A 557 -1.86 9.48 -34.00
CA SER A 557 -1.38 10.74 -34.59
C SER A 557 -2.19 11.98 -34.20
N GLY A 558 -3.43 11.81 -33.72
CA GLY A 558 -4.28 12.87 -33.19
C GLY A 558 -4.07 13.19 -31.71
N PHE A 559 -3.31 12.38 -30.97
CA PHE A 559 -3.03 12.63 -29.56
C PHE A 559 -2.05 13.79 -29.41
N ASN A 560 -2.53 14.90 -28.85
CA ASN A 560 -1.73 16.08 -28.55
C ASN A 560 -2.17 16.71 -27.21
N PRO A 561 -1.45 16.45 -26.11
CA PRO A 561 -1.81 16.99 -24.79
C PRO A 561 -1.73 18.52 -24.74
N ALA A 562 -0.90 19.15 -25.59
CA ALA A 562 -0.83 20.61 -25.69
C ALA A 562 -2.05 21.21 -26.41
N ALA A 563 -2.81 20.41 -27.14
CA ALA A 563 -4.07 20.78 -27.79
C ALA A 563 -5.31 20.29 -27.03
N GLY A 564 -5.14 19.78 -25.80
CA GLY A 564 -6.24 19.38 -24.93
C GLY A 564 -6.61 17.89 -24.95
N SER A 565 -5.83 17.03 -25.61
CA SER A 565 -6.03 15.58 -25.52
C SER A 565 -6.05 15.10 -24.07
N LYS A 566 -7.04 14.26 -23.76
CA LYS A 566 -7.24 13.71 -22.43
C LYS A 566 -6.74 12.27 -22.34
N VAL A 567 -6.22 11.93 -21.16
CA VAL A 567 -5.96 10.54 -20.79
C VAL A 567 -6.83 10.17 -19.59
N ARG A 568 -7.43 8.99 -19.64
CA ARG A 568 -8.35 8.45 -18.63
C ARG A 568 -7.91 7.06 -18.20
N MET A 569 -8.37 6.64 -17.03
CA MET A 569 -8.10 5.30 -16.51
C MET A 569 -9.37 4.45 -16.54
N LEU A 570 -9.24 3.19 -16.94
CA LEU A 570 -10.24 2.15 -16.73
C LEU A 570 -9.58 0.98 -16.00
N GLY A 571 -10.13 0.59 -14.85
CA GLY A 571 -9.61 -0.53 -14.07
C GLY A 571 -10.72 -1.44 -13.61
N HIS A 572 -10.50 -2.76 -13.73
CA HIS A 572 -11.39 -3.78 -13.15
C HIS A 572 -10.64 -4.58 -12.08
N SER A 573 -11.29 -4.84 -10.94
CA SER A 573 -10.71 -5.67 -9.87
C SER A 573 -9.33 -5.15 -9.44
N LEU A 574 -8.28 -5.99 -9.46
CA LEU A 574 -6.89 -5.57 -9.21
C LEU A 574 -6.43 -4.39 -10.10
N GLY A 575 -6.87 -4.34 -11.36
CA GLY A 575 -6.59 -3.20 -12.24
C GLY A 575 -7.26 -1.91 -11.77
N GLY A 576 -8.37 -2.02 -11.04
CA GLY A 576 -8.99 -0.90 -10.33
C GLY A 576 -8.22 -0.49 -9.07
N ILE A 577 -7.62 -1.44 -8.34
CA ILE A 577 -6.75 -1.17 -7.18
C ILE A 577 -5.51 -0.38 -7.64
N VAL A 578 -4.82 -0.92 -8.64
CA VAL A 578 -3.65 -0.28 -9.28
C VAL A 578 -4.03 1.05 -9.91
N GLY A 579 -5.12 1.08 -10.68
CA GLY A 579 -5.58 2.27 -11.39
C GLY A 579 -5.97 3.43 -10.46
N THR A 580 -6.64 3.14 -9.35
CA THR A 580 -7.02 4.17 -8.37
C THR A 580 -5.79 4.80 -7.73
N SER A 581 -4.81 3.98 -7.28
CA SER A 581 -3.55 4.50 -6.74
C SER A 581 -2.75 5.27 -7.80
N ALA A 582 -2.69 4.77 -9.04
CA ALA A 582 -1.99 5.45 -10.13
C ALA A 582 -2.59 6.82 -10.44
N VAL A 583 -3.92 6.94 -10.53
CA VAL A 583 -4.61 8.22 -10.75
C VAL A 583 -4.40 9.16 -9.56
N ALA A 584 -4.47 8.65 -8.32
CA ALA A 584 -4.21 9.44 -7.13
C ALA A 584 -2.80 10.04 -7.15
N THR A 585 -1.76 9.24 -7.39
CA THR A 585 -0.39 9.72 -7.47
C THR A 585 -0.16 10.62 -8.69
N ALA A 586 -0.70 10.26 -9.86
CA ALA A 586 -0.52 11.00 -11.10
C ALA A 586 -0.97 12.46 -10.97
N ASN A 587 -2.10 12.68 -10.30
CA ASN A 587 -2.73 13.98 -10.13
C ASN A 587 -2.21 14.79 -8.93
N GLN A 588 -1.29 14.24 -8.12
CA GLN A 588 -0.52 15.03 -7.17
C GLN A 588 0.55 15.87 -7.89
N THR A 589 0.65 17.15 -7.53
CA THR A 589 1.61 18.07 -8.16
C THR A 589 3.05 17.79 -7.71
N LEU A 590 3.99 17.88 -8.66
CA LEU A 590 5.43 17.98 -8.42
C LEU A 590 5.90 19.42 -8.23
N GLY A 591 4.96 20.38 -8.14
CA GLY A 591 5.26 21.81 -8.09
C GLY A 591 5.68 22.42 -9.44
N SER A 592 5.47 21.70 -10.55
CA SER A 592 5.85 22.14 -11.90
C SER A 592 4.81 21.72 -12.93
N PRO A 593 4.13 22.68 -13.61
CA PRO A 593 3.12 22.35 -14.63
C PRO A 593 3.64 21.46 -15.77
N THR A 594 4.90 21.64 -16.19
CA THR A 594 5.50 20.82 -17.24
C THR A 594 5.75 19.38 -16.78
N ALA A 595 6.11 19.20 -15.50
CA ALA A 595 6.28 17.88 -14.90
C ALA A 595 4.92 17.20 -14.68
N ASP A 596 3.94 17.93 -14.18
CA ASP A 596 2.58 17.44 -13.91
C ASP A 596 1.89 16.99 -15.22
N ALA A 597 2.09 17.73 -16.30
CA ALA A 597 1.53 17.40 -17.62
C ALA A 597 1.97 16.03 -18.18
N LEU A 598 3.09 15.46 -17.69
CA LEU A 598 3.49 14.10 -18.02
C LEU A 598 2.52 13.05 -17.48
N TYR A 599 1.82 13.33 -16.37
CA TYR A 599 1.11 12.33 -15.59
C TYR A 599 -0.39 12.55 -15.45
N THR A 600 -0.90 13.79 -15.53
CA THR A 600 -2.32 14.08 -15.19
C THR A 600 -3.32 13.19 -15.93
N PHE A 601 -4.20 12.52 -15.18
CA PHE A 601 -5.42 11.90 -15.69
C PHE A 601 -6.60 12.86 -15.53
N SER A 602 -7.53 12.80 -16.48
CA SER A 602 -8.77 13.60 -16.45
C SER A 602 -9.89 12.89 -15.66
N ALA A 603 -9.97 11.57 -15.80
CA ALA A 603 -11.00 10.76 -15.15
C ALA A 603 -10.56 9.30 -14.94
N ALA A 604 -11.28 8.59 -14.06
CA ALA A 604 -11.12 7.16 -13.83
C ALA A 604 -12.48 6.43 -13.69
N SER A 605 -12.67 5.38 -14.48
CA SER A 605 -13.75 4.40 -14.31
C SER A 605 -13.20 3.15 -13.63
N ILE A 606 -13.75 2.78 -12.47
CA ILE A 606 -13.26 1.70 -11.62
C ILE A 606 -14.38 0.71 -11.32
N GLN A 607 -14.19 -0.54 -11.72
CA GLN A 607 -15.23 -1.58 -11.68
C GLN A 607 -14.85 -2.69 -10.70
N ASN A 608 -15.72 -2.98 -9.74
CA ASN A 608 -15.60 -4.09 -8.78
C ASN A 608 -14.22 -4.13 -8.07
N SER A 609 -13.77 -2.98 -7.56
CA SER A 609 -12.48 -2.80 -6.89
C SER A 609 -12.66 -2.30 -5.45
N GLY A 610 -11.58 -2.18 -4.67
CA GLY A 610 -11.65 -1.73 -3.29
C GLY A 610 -10.29 -1.33 -2.71
N GLY A 611 -10.27 -0.91 -1.45
CA GLY A 611 -9.05 -0.57 -0.72
C GLY A 611 -8.84 -1.40 0.54
N GLN A 612 -7.78 -1.07 1.28
CA GLN A 612 -7.28 -1.83 2.43
C GLN A 612 -7.00 -3.30 2.08
N ILE A 613 -6.13 -3.49 1.09
CA ILE A 613 -5.85 -4.72 0.33
C ILE A 613 -5.72 -5.95 1.21
N ALA A 614 -4.96 -5.91 2.31
CA ALA A 614 -4.76 -7.10 3.15
C ALA A 614 -6.08 -7.56 3.81
N ASN A 615 -6.81 -6.61 4.38
CA ASN A 615 -8.09 -6.90 5.02
C ASN A 615 -9.18 -7.24 4.00
N LEU A 616 -9.16 -6.60 2.83
CA LEU A 616 -10.01 -6.93 1.69
C LEU A 616 -9.81 -8.39 1.25
N LEU A 617 -8.55 -8.80 1.05
CA LEU A 617 -8.21 -10.17 0.64
C LEU A 617 -8.60 -11.20 1.70
N LEU A 618 -8.34 -10.91 2.99
CA LEU A 618 -8.75 -11.78 4.10
C LEU A 618 -10.27 -11.84 4.29
N GLY A 619 -10.98 -10.78 3.91
CA GLY A 619 -12.45 -10.69 3.94
C GLY A 619 -13.15 -11.26 2.72
N SER A 620 -12.43 -11.52 1.63
CA SER A 620 -12.95 -12.10 0.38
C SER A 620 -13.47 -13.52 0.60
N GLU A 621 -14.66 -13.84 0.09
CA GLU A 621 -15.18 -15.21 0.09
C GLU A 621 -14.39 -16.12 -0.84
N ARG A 622 -13.81 -15.57 -1.91
CA ARG A 622 -12.96 -16.29 -2.87
C ARG A 622 -11.55 -16.49 -2.34
N PHE A 623 -10.86 -15.40 -1.97
CA PHE A 623 -9.44 -15.45 -1.63
C PHE A 623 -9.18 -15.67 -0.13
N GLY A 624 -10.08 -15.22 0.74
CA GLY A 624 -9.89 -15.27 2.19
C GLY A 624 -9.64 -16.68 2.72
N PRO A 625 -10.44 -17.70 2.34
CA PRO A 625 -10.20 -19.08 2.75
C PRO A 625 -8.84 -19.63 2.30
N ILE A 626 -8.40 -19.33 1.08
CA ILE A 626 -7.12 -19.79 0.52
C ILE A 626 -5.95 -19.18 1.31
N ILE A 627 -6.01 -17.87 1.54
CA ILE A 627 -5.00 -17.14 2.33
C ILE A 627 -4.93 -17.69 3.75
N LYS A 628 -6.08 -17.82 4.42
CA LYS A 628 -6.16 -18.29 5.80
C LYS A 628 -5.72 -19.75 5.93
N HIS A 629 -6.00 -20.59 4.94
CA HIS A 629 -5.47 -21.94 4.85
C HIS A 629 -3.93 -21.93 4.85
N GLN A 630 -3.31 -21.19 3.92
CA GLN A 630 -1.84 -21.12 3.81
C GLN A 630 -1.18 -20.54 5.06
N LEU A 631 -1.75 -19.48 5.65
CA LEU A 631 -1.28 -18.91 6.91
C LEU A 631 -1.34 -19.91 8.07
N THR A 632 -2.39 -20.74 8.10
CA THR A 632 -2.53 -21.78 9.15
C THR A 632 -1.50 -22.88 8.97
N LEU A 633 -1.20 -23.28 7.73
CA LEU A 633 -0.15 -24.27 7.45
C LEU A 633 1.25 -23.74 7.79
N ALA A 634 1.53 -22.49 7.44
CA ALA A 634 2.80 -21.83 7.73
C ALA A 634 3.00 -21.52 9.23
N SER A 635 1.92 -21.43 10.01
CA SER A 635 2.00 -21.14 11.44
C SER A 635 2.66 -22.27 12.22
N THR A 636 3.60 -21.90 13.10
CA THR A 636 4.26 -22.80 14.06
C THR A 636 3.47 -22.98 15.36
N ASP A 637 2.34 -22.27 15.52
CA ASP A 637 1.46 -22.43 16.68
C ASP A 637 0.86 -23.86 16.70
N PRO A 638 1.08 -24.63 17.78
CA PRO A 638 0.56 -25.99 17.90
C PRO A 638 -0.95 -26.05 18.14
N SER A 639 -1.65 -24.92 18.20
CA SER A 639 -3.08 -24.82 18.51
C SER A 639 -4.03 -25.27 17.39
N PHE A 640 -3.52 -25.61 16.20
CA PHE A 640 -4.35 -25.93 15.01
C PHE A 640 -4.21 -27.38 14.47
N PRO A 641 -4.12 -28.43 15.32
CA PRO A 641 -3.82 -29.77 14.84
C PRO A 641 -4.97 -30.35 14.01
N SER A 642 -6.23 -30.11 14.38
CA SER A 642 -7.38 -30.67 13.69
C SER A 642 -7.61 -30.05 12.32
N TYR A 643 -7.32 -28.76 12.16
CA TYR A 643 -7.33 -28.12 10.85
C TYR A 643 -6.27 -28.72 9.92
N LYS A 644 -5.03 -28.83 10.40
CA LYS A 644 -3.91 -29.38 9.61
C LYS A 644 -4.17 -30.83 9.20
N GLU A 645 -4.78 -31.63 10.07
CA GLU A 645 -5.20 -32.99 9.75
C GLU A 645 -6.35 -33.03 8.72
N SER A 646 -7.34 -32.15 8.85
CA SER A 646 -8.57 -32.21 8.03
C SER A 646 -8.41 -31.60 6.64
N CYS A 647 -7.69 -30.48 6.53
CA CYS A 647 -7.59 -29.70 5.30
C CYS A 647 -6.15 -29.59 4.76
N GLY A 648 -5.12 -29.92 5.54
CA GLY A 648 -3.75 -29.51 5.25
C GLY A 648 -3.06 -30.17 4.05
N SER A 649 -3.64 -31.24 3.48
CA SER A 649 -3.14 -31.88 2.27
C SER A 649 -3.81 -31.41 0.97
N ILE A 650 -4.83 -30.55 1.07
CA ILE A 650 -5.59 -30.08 -0.09
C ILE A 650 -4.78 -29.02 -0.83
N THR A 651 -4.65 -29.18 -2.15
CA THR A 651 -3.92 -28.23 -3.01
C THR A 651 -4.83 -27.51 -4.01
N ASP A 652 -6.00 -28.06 -4.31
CA ASP A 652 -6.99 -27.43 -5.18
C ASP A 652 -7.67 -26.26 -4.47
N GLU A 653 -7.72 -25.08 -5.11
CA GLU A 653 -8.20 -23.85 -4.48
C GLU A 653 -9.69 -23.93 -4.11
N GLN A 654 -10.52 -24.51 -4.96
CA GLN A 654 -11.96 -24.65 -4.74
C GLN A 654 -12.22 -25.63 -3.58
N GLU A 655 -11.49 -26.74 -3.51
CA GLU A 655 -11.57 -27.67 -2.39
C GLU A 655 -11.08 -27.05 -1.08
N ILE A 656 -10.04 -26.20 -1.10
CA ILE A 656 -9.57 -25.45 0.07
C ILE A 656 -10.69 -24.55 0.59
N VAL A 657 -11.37 -23.79 -0.29
CA VAL A 657 -12.50 -22.92 0.09
C VAL A 657 -13.58 -23.73 0.79
N VAL A 658 -13.97 -24.86 0.22
CA VAL A 658 -14.99 -25.75 0.80
C VAL A 658 -14.55 -26.30 2.16
N CYS A 659 -13.33 -26.83 2.26
CA CYS A 659 -12.83 -27.44 3.50
C CYS A 659 -12.70 -26.41 4.62
N TYR A 660 -12.10 -25.26 4.33
CA TYR A 660 -11.94 -24.17 5.29
C TYR A 660 -13.29 -23.71 5.84
N ASN A 661 -14.25 -23.39 4.96
CA ASN A 661 -15.57 -22.92 5.37
C ASN A 661 -16.33 -23.97 6.18
N LYS A 662 -16.25 -25.24 5.79
CA LYS A 662 -16.84 -26.35 6.56
C LYS A 662 -16.19 -26.46 7.94
N PHE A 663 -14.87 -26.29 8.04
CA PHE A 663 -14.15 -26.38 9.30
C PHE A 663 -14.53 -25.26 10.27
N VAL A 664 -14.47 -23.99 9.83
CA VAL A 664 -14.68 -22.83 10.71
C VAL A 664 -16.15 -22.64 11.11
N ASN A 665 -17.09 -23.11 10.29
CA ASN A 665 -18.53 -23.05 10.60
C ASN A 665 -19.01 -24.24 11.46
N ASN A 666 -18.14 -25.23 11.71
CA ASN A 666 -18.48 -26.32 12.61
C ASN A 666 -18.32 -25.86 14.07
N VAL A 667 -19.42 -25.93 14.84
CA VAL A 667 -19.45 -25.55 16.26
C VAL A 667 -18.44 -26.34 17.11
N ALA A 668 -18.12 -27.58 16.72
CA ALA A 668 -17.10 -28.38 17.39
C ALA A 668 -15.68 -27.77 17.29
N ASN A 669 -15.42 -26.97 16.25
CA ASN A 669 -14.12 -26.38 15.96
C ASN A 669 -14.03 -24.90 16.38
N SER A 670 -15.06 -24.34 17.01
CA SER A 670 -15.13 -22.89 17.29
C SER A 670 -13.94 -22.39 18.12
N SER A 671 -13.45 -23.18 19.08
CA SER A 671 -12.26 -22.78 19.87
C SER A 671 -10.99 -22.70 19.03
N GLU A 672 -10.80 -23.61 18.08
CA GLU A 672 -9.62 -23.62 17.19
C GLU A 672 -9.72 -22.47 16.17
N ALA A 673 -10.91 -22.28 15.57
CA ALA A 673 -11.18 -21.19 14.64
C ALA A 673 -10.98 -19.79 15.29
N LEU A 674 -11.34 -19.63 16.57
CA LEU A 674 -11.09 -18.40 17.32
C LEU A 674 -9.58 -18.13 17.50
N LYS A 675 -8.78 -19.16 17.81
CA LYS A 675 -7.32 -19.01 17.92
C LYS A 675 -6.68 -18.69 16.56
N MET A 676 -7.13 -19.33 15.48
CA MET A 676 -6.67 -19.04 14.12
C MET A 676 -6.90 -17.56 13.77
N SER A 677 -8.04 -17.00 14.20
CA SER A 677 -8.36 -15.58 13.96
C SER A 677 -7.33 -14.62 14.53
N GLY A 678 -6.69 -14.94 15.67
CA GLY A 678 -5.60 -14.13 16.23
C GLY A 678 -4.34 -14.09 15.35
N VAL A 679 -4.01 -15.22 14.71
CA VAL A 679 -2.93 -15.30 13.71
C VAL A 679 -3.26 -14.43 12.50
N PHE A 680 -4.49 -14.51 12.01
CA PHE A 680 -4.93 -13.73 10.85
C PHE A 680 -4.95 -12.24 11.14
N SER A 681 -5.38 -11.79 12.32
CA SER A 681 -5.34 -10.38 12.71
C SER A 681 -3.91 -9.84 12.81
N SER A 682 -2.98 -10.63 13.35
CA SER A 682 -1.57 -10.24 13.44
C SER A 682 -0.92 -10.15 12.06
N PHE A 683 -1.22 -11.11 11.19
CA PHE A 683 -0.77 -11.07 9.79
C PHE A 683 -1.40 -9.88 9.04
N ALA A 684 -2.70 -9.62 9.19
CA ALA A 684 -3.40 -8.51 8.57
C ALA A 684 -2.78 -7.16 8.96
N TYR A 685 -2.41 -6.99 10.23
CA TYR A 685 -1.73 -5.79 10.71
C TYR A 685 -0.38 -5.59 10.01
N ALA A 686 0.44 -6.63 9.94
CA ALA A 686 1.74 -6.55 9.30
C ALA A 686 1.63 -6.34 7.78
N ALA A 687 0.78 -7.14 7.11
CA ALA A 687 0.54 -7.06 5.68
C ALA A 687 -0.02 -5.69 5.28
N GLN A 688 -1.03 -5.17 5.99
CA GLN A 688 -1.58 -3.86 5.67
C GLN A 688 -0.58 -2.74 5.99
N THR A 689 0.22 -2.85 7.05
CA THR A 689 1.30 -1.89 7.29
C THR A 689 2.23 -1.84 6.09
N VAL A 690 2.67 -2.97 5.57
CA VAL A 690 3.58 -3.00 4.40
C VAL A 690 2.90 -2.50 3.11
N LEU A 691 1.62 -2.83 2.91
CA LEU A 691 0.88 -2.49 1.70
C LEU A 691 0.32 -1.05 1.69
N ASP A 692 0.19 -0.38 2.83
CA ASP A 692 -0.35 0.98 2.92
C ASP A 692 0.32 1.96 1.94
N THR A 693 1.62 1.81 1.66
CA THR A 693 2.33 2.69 0.72
C THR A 693 1.80 2.66 -0.72
N ILE A 694 1.06 1.60 -1.10
CA ILE A 694 0.48 1.40 -2.45
C ILE A 694 -1.04 1.22 -2.45
N ASP A 695 -1.66 1.16 -1.27
CA ASP A 695 -3.07 0.90 -1.10
C ASP A 695 -3.92 2.06 -1.63
N PRO A 696 -4.99 1.82 -2.40
CA PRO A 696 -5.79 2.91 -2.95
C PRO A 696 -6.51 3.71 -1.85
N PHE A 697 -6.89 3.12 -0.71
CA PHE A 697 -7.55 3.86 0.37
C PHE A 697 -6.65 4.92 0.98
N THR A 698 -5.36 4.61 1.18
CA THR A 698 -4.37 5.55 1.71
C THR A 698 -3.87 6.50 0.63
N ASN A 699 -3.66 6.05 -0.61
CA ASN A 699 -3.12 6.89 -1.69
C ASN A 699 -4.11 7.99 -2.15
N VAL A 700 -5.43 7.73 -2.13
CA VAL A 700 -6.42 8.77 -2.47
C VAL A 700 -6.49 9.89 -1.44
N ALA A 701 -5.96 9.72 -0.23
CA ALA A 701 -5.84 10.80 0.74
C ALA A 701 -4.98 11.96 0.19
N GLY A 702 -3.95 11.64 -0.61
CA GLY A 702 -3.08 12.63 -1.25
C GLY A 702 -3.75 13.46 -2.35
N LEU A 703 -4.98 13.13 -2.76
CA LEU A 703 -5.77 13.98 -3.65
C LEU A 703 -6.40 15.19 -2.92
N SER A 704 -6.45 15.15 -1.59
CA SER A 704 -7.05 16.22 -0.78
C SER A 704 -6.01 17.27 -0.37
N TYR A 705 -5.71 18.21 -1.27
CA TYR A 705 -4.84 19.36 -0.99
C TYR A 705 -5.40 20.69 -1.51
N THR A 706 -4.94 21.81 -0.95
CA THR A 706 -5.40 23.16 -1.35
C THR A 706 -5.05 23.43 -2.81
N GLY A 707 -6.06 23.68 -3.64
CA GLY A 707 -5.88 23.92 -5.08
C GLY A 707 -5.86 22.66 -5.94
N ALA A 708 -6.09 21.48 -5.37
CA ALA A 708 -6.26 20.24 -6.13
C ALA A 708 -7.44 20.35 -7.09
N THR A 709 -7.23 19.92 -8.33
CA THR A 709 -8.34 19.63 -9.26
C THR A 709 -8.55 18.13 -9.25
N MET A 710 -9.62 17.69 -8.58
CA MET A 710 -9.97 16.28 -8.52
C MET A 710 -10.31 15.75 -9.92
N PRO A 711 -9.71 14.63 -10.36
CA PRO A 711 -10.20 13.95 -11.55
C PRO A 711 -11.64 13.45 -11.33
N SER A 712 -12.41 13.32 -12.40
CA SER A 712 -13.74 12.70 -12.32
C SER A 712 -13.59 11.21 -11.98
N PHE A 713 -14.49 10.69 -11.17
CA PHE A 713 -14.55 9.27 -10.81
C PHE A 713 -15.93 8.67 -11.06
N TYR A 714 -15.93 7.52 -11.73
CA TYR A 714 -17.07 6.63 -11.83
C TYR A 714 -16.70 5.27 -11.26
N PHE A 715 -17.37 4.85 -10.19
CA PHE A 715 -17.22 3.53 -9.60
C PHE A 715 -18.45 2.68 -9.90
N GLY A 716 -18.24 1.44 -10.33
CA GLY A 716 -19.26 0.40 -10.36
C GLY A 716 -18.96 -0.68 -9.33
N MET A 717 -19.98 -1.13 -8.58
CA MET A 717 -19.90 -2.30 -7.71
C MET A 717 -21.04 -3.27 -8.00
N VAL A 718 -20.81 -4.56 -7.78
CA VAL A 718 -21.85 -5.58 -7.70
C VAL A 718 -22.14 -5.90 -6.23
N ASP A 719 -23.42 -5.91 -5.87
CA ASP A 719 -23.87 -6.31 -4.53
C ASP A 719 -23.53 -7.77 -4.24
N GLY A 720 -22.92 -8.03 -3.08
CA GLY A 720 -22.53 -9.39 -2.70
C GLY A 720 -21.36 -9.95 -3.49
N ASP A 721 -20.52 -9.09 -4.09
CA ASP A 721 -19.30 -9.51 -4.78
C ASP A 721 -18.40 -10.35 -3.86
N LYS A 722 -18.17 -11.60 -4.27
CA LYS A 722 -17.42 -12.62 -3.53
C LYS A 722 -15.91 -12.49 -3.67
N THR A 723 -15.44 -11.78 -4.68
CA THR A 723 -14.01 -11.60 -4.98
C THR A 723 -13.50 -10.35 -4.29
N VAL A 724 -14.13 -9.21 -4.58
CA VAL A 724 -13.85 -7.93 -3.93
C VAL A 724 -15.04 -7.57 -3.04
N PRO A 725 -14.98 -7.83 -1.73
CA PRO A 725 -16.11 -7.60 -0.85
C PRO A 725 -16.49 -6.12 -0.83
N ASN A 726 -17.80 -5.85 -0.78
CA ASN A 726 -18.29 -4.48 -0.73
C ASN A 726 -17.88 -3.76 0.56
N ASN A 727 -17.84 -4.50 1.68
CA ASN A 727 -17.30 -4.13 2.99
C ASN A 727 -16.75 -5.38 3.68
N VAL A 728 -15.80 -5.23 4.60
CA VAL A 728 -15.32 -6.34 5.45
C VAL A 728 -15.66 -6.10 6.92
N ALA A 729 -16.23 -7.12 7.57
CA ALA A 729 -16.55 -7.05 9.00
C ALA A 729 -15.28 -6.81 9.83
N ASN A 730 -15.35 -5.87 10.78
CA ASN A 730 -14.23 -5.46 11.65
C ASN A 730 -13.02 -4.81 10.93
N ALA A 731 -13.12 -4.49 9.64
CA ALA A 731 -12.11 -3.75 8.89
C ALA A 731 -12.79 -2.62 8.10
N LYS A 732 -12.94 -1.46 8.75
CA LYS A 732 -13.81 -0.36 8.29
C LYS A 732 -13.39 0.29 6.97
N PHE A 733 -12.13 0.12 6.57
CA PHE A 733 -11.59 0.72 5.35
C PHE A 733 -11.52 -0.28 4.19
N ALA A 734 -11.84 -1.56 4.44
CA ALA A 734 -11.73 -2.62 3.45
C ALA A 734 -12.98 -2.80 2.61
N GLY A 735 -12.77 -2.83 1.29
CA GLY A 735 -13.80 -3.08 0.29
C GLY A 735 -14.08 -1.89 -0.62
N THR A 736 -15.12 -2.03 -1.45
CA THR A 736 -15.50 -1.02 -2.45
C THR A 736 -16.15 0.21 -1.83
N ILE A 737 -17.10 0.01 -0.90
CA ILE A 737 -17.89 1.09 -0.30
C ILE A 737 -17.01 2.06 0.52
N PRO A 738 -16.05 1.61 1.35
CA PRO A 738 -15.19 2.52 2.08
C PRO A 738 -14.33 3.39 1.17
N LEU A 739 -13.78 2.81 0.09
CA LEU A 739 -12.99 3.55 -0.90
C LEU A 739 -13.83 4.59 -1.66
N ALA A 740 -15.04 4.22 -2.13
CA ALA A 740 -15.95 5.15 -2.78
C ALA A 740 -16.40 6.28 -1.83
N THR A 741 -16.60 5.96 -0.54
CA THR A 741 -16.92 6.96 0.49
C THR A 741 -15.76 7.92 0.73
N LYS A 742 -14.52 7.42 0.76
CA LYS A 742 -13.30 8.23 0.91
C LYS A 742 -13.14 9.24 -0.24
N LEU A 743 -13.53 8.85 -1.44
CA LEU A 743 -13.54 9.71 -2.64
C LEU A 743 -14.78 10.62 -2.72
N ASN A 744 -15.68 10.58 -1.74
CA ASN A 744 -16.93 11.35 -1.70
C ASN A 744 -17.80 11.15 -2.96
N LEU A 745 -17.91 9.90 -3.42
CA LEU A 745 -18.74 9.57 -4.58
C LEU A 745 -20.22 9.53 -4.21
N THR A 746 -21.06 9.95 -5.15
CA THR A 746 -22.52 9.95 -5.02
C THR A 746 -23.05 8.55 -5.29
N VAL A 747 -23.72 7.95 -4.31
CA VAL A 747 -24.37 6.64 -4.48
C VAL A 747 -25.51 6.74 -5.50
N VAL A 748 -25.49 5.81 -6.46
CA VAL A 748 -26.52 5.61 -7.49
C VAL A 748 -27.02 4.18 -7.38
N ASP A 749 -28.29 4.00 -6.98
CA ASP A 749 -28.94 2.71 -6.73
C ASP A 749 -30.42 2.75 -7.13
N ALA A 750 -31.20 1.69 -6.90
CA ALA A 750 -32.61 1.66 -7.30
C ALA A 750 -33.47 2.73 -6.57
N SER A 751 -33.03 3.18 -5.38
CA SER A 751 -33.70 4.23 -4.61
C SER A 751 -33.33 5.64 -5.08
N ASN A 752 -32.12 5.80 -5.63
CA ASN A 752 -31.63 7.04 -6.21
C ASN A 752 -30.87 6.76 -7.52
N PRO A 753 -31.56 6.57 -8.65
CA PRO A 753 -30.94 6.20 -9.92
C PRO A 753 -30.30 7.39 -10.65
N THR A 754 -30.23 8.57 -10.02
CA THR A 754 -29.71 9.78 -10.67
C THR A 754 -28.19 9.84 -10.56
N ALA A 755 -27.51 9.78 -11.71
CA ALA A 755 -26.05 9.90 -11.77
C ALA A 755 -25.57 11.31 -11.40
N SER A 756 -24.43 11.37 -10.70
CA SER A 756 -23.58 12.57 -10.62
C SER A 756 -22.60 12.56 -11.78
N ALA A 757 -22.54 13.64 -12.55
CA ALA A 757 -21.69 13.74 -13.75
C ALA A 757 -20.23 13.32 -13.49
N ALA A 758 -19.61 13.88 -12.45
CA ALA A 758 -18.17 13.72 -12.20
C ALA A 758 -17.85 12.75 -11.04
N THR A 759 -18.81 12.38 -10.20
CA THR A 759 -18.57 11.63 -8.96
C THR A 759 -19.66 10.59 -8.69
N SER A 760 -19.78 9.59 -9.56
CA SER A 760 -20.82 8.56 -9.44
C SER A 760 -20.29 7.25 -8.86
N PHE A 761 -21.09 6.61 -8.00
CA PHE A 761 -20.87 5.28 -7.48
C PHE A 761 -22.13 4.43 -7.69
N VAL A 762 -22.15 3.68 -8.78
CA VAL A 762 -23.29 2.86 -9.21
C VAL A 762 -23.23 1.48 -8.55
N GLN A 763 -24.33 1.10 -7.90
CA GLN A 763 -24.48 -0.18 -7.23
C GLN A 763 -25.42 -1.08 -8.02
N PHE A 764 -24.87 -2.12 -8.62
CA PHE A 764 -25.60 -3.14 -9.35
C PHE A 764 -26.07 -4.25 -8.40
N SER A 765 -27.26 -4.80 -8.65
CA SER A 765 -27.82 -5.88 -7.85
C SER A 765 -26.98 -7.18 -7.94
N SER A 766 -27.19 -8.09 -6.99
CA SER A 766 -26.50 -9.39 -6.88
C SER A 766 -26.85 -10.42 -7.97
N SER A 767 -27.69 -10.05 -8.94
CA SER A 767 -27.88 -10.87 -10.15
C SER A 767 -26.64 -10.85 -11.06
N ALA A 768 -25.84 -9.79 -10.97
CA ALA A 768 -24.51 -9.74 -11.56
C ALA A 768 -23.47 -10.44 -10.67
N GLY A 769 -22.29 -10.70 -11.22
CA GLY A 769 -21.10 -11.19 -10.53
C GLY A 769 -19.88 -10.29 -10.75
N HIS A 770 -18.77 -10.64 -10.09
CA HIS A 770 -17.52 -9.87 -10.12
C HIS A 770 -17.02 -9.56 -11.54
N VAL A 771 -17.19 -10.49 -12.48
CA VAL A 771 -16.70 -10.38 -13.86
C VAL A 771 -17.74 -9.84 -14.84
N SER A 772 -18.98 -9.58 -14.40
CA SER A 772 -20.08 -9.17 -15.29
C SER A 772 -19.79 -7.90 -16.09
N PHE A 773 -18.92 -7.02 -15.61
CA PHE A 773 -18.43 -5.89 -16.40
C PHE A 773 -17.69 -6.34 -17.68
N VAL A 774 -16.82 -7.36 -17.55
CA VAL A 774 -15.98 -7.88 -18.63
C VAL A 774 -16.79 -8.81 -19.54
N SER A 775 -17.54 -9.75 -18.97
CA SER A 775 -18.33 -10.72 -19.73
C SER A 775 -19.54 -11.20 -18.92
N PRO A 776 -20.68 -11.52 -19.57
CA PRO A 776 -21.81 -12.13 -18.89
C PRO A 776 -21.46 -13.54 -18.40
N ASN A 777 -22.16 -14.01 -17.38
CA ASN A 777 -22.04 -15.37 -16.88
C ASN A 777 -22.46 -16.41 -17.93
N SER A 778 -22.09 -17.68 -17.71
CA SER A 778 -22.34 -18.77 -18.67
C SER A 778 -23.83 -19.01 -18.98
N THR A 779 -24.73 -18.64 -18.06
CA THR A 779 -26.19 -18.71 -18.26
C THR A 779 -26.78 -17.45 -18.90
N GLN A 780 -25.98 -16.39 -19.06
CA GLN A 780 -26.36 -15.06 -19.52
C GLN A 780 -27.48 -14.40 -18.71
N SER A 781 -27.69 -14.84 -17.47
CA SER A 781 -28.73 -14.28 -16.58
C SER A 781 -28.43 -12.84 -16.14
N ASP A 782 -27.16 -12.42 -16.25
CA ASP A 782 -26.66 -11.09 -15.94
C ASP A 782 -26.39 -10.23 -17.19
N LEU A 783 -26.88 -10.63 -18.38
CA LEU A 783 -26.60 -9.92 -19.63
C LEU A 783 -27.08 -8.47 -19.60
N ALA A 784 -28.22 -8.18 -18.95
CA ALA A 784 -28.71 -6.81 -18.79
C ALA A 784 -27.73 -5.96 -17.96
N HIS A 785 -27.20 -6.50 -16.86
CA HIS A 785 -26.19 -5.84 -16.02
C HIS A 785 -24.91 -5.59 -16.81
N HIS A 786 -24.43 -6.59 -17.54
CA HIS A 786 -23.25 -6.48 -18.40
C HIS A 786 -23.39 -5.33 -19.41
N LEU A 787 -24.51 -5.28 -20.13
CA LEU A 787 -24.76 -4.22 -21.13
C LEU A 787 -24.84 -2.83 -20.49
N GLU A 788 -25.52 -2.70 -19.35
CA GLU A 788 -25.63 -1.42 -18.65
C GLU A 788 -24.28 -0.95 -18.08
N MET A 789 -23.50 -1.84 -17.45
CA MET A 789 -22.16 -1.53 -16.93
C MET A 789 -21.23 -1.01 -18.04
N GLN A 790 -21.23 -1.66 -19.21
CA GLN A 790 -20.42 -1.24 -20.35
C GLN A 790 -20.89 0.08 -20.94
N LYS A 791 -22.20 0.29 -21.04
CA LYS A 791 -22.78 1.52 -21.56
C LYS A 791 -22.47 2.73 -20.68
N GLN A 792 -22.64 2.60 -19.37
CA GLN A 792 -22.27 3.66 -18.41
C GLN A 792 -20.77 3.96 -18.45
N THR A 793 -19.93 2.92 -18.60
CA THR A 793 -18.48 3.09 -18.72
C THR A 793 -18.10 3.85 -19.99
N ALA A 794 -18.69 3.50 -21.14
CA ALA A 794 -18.46 4.21 -22.40
C ALA A 794 -18.99 5.66 -22.35
N ASP A 795 -20.18 5.87 -21.77
CA ASP A 795 -20.76 7.19 -21.57
C ASP A 795 -19.84 8.09 -20.73
N PHE A 796 -19.32 7.58 -19.60
CA PHE A 796 -18.42 8.33 -18.75
C PHE A 796 -17.06 8.61 -19.40
N LEU A 797 -16.45 7.62 -20.06
CA LEU A 797 -15.08 7.74 -20.57
C LEU A 797 -14.95 8.53 -21.87
N LYS A 798 -16.04 8.89 -22.54
CA LYS A 798 -15.97 9.74 -23.75
C LYS A 798 -15.66 11.20 -23.39
N ASP A 799 -16.17 11.71 -22.27
CA ASP A 799 -16.12 13.14 -21.94
C ASP A 799 -15.96 13.47 -20.44
N ASP A 800 -15.71 12.47 -19.59
CA ASP A 800 -15.57 12.56 -18.12
C ASP A 800 -16.89 12.77 -17.37
N VAL A 801 -18.03 12.53 -18.03
CA VAL A 801 -19.38 12.76 -17.51
C VAL A 801 -20.24 11.50 -17.61
N LEU A 802 -20.74 11.01 -16.47
CA LEU A 802 -21.81 10.01 -16.46
C LEU A 802 -23.15 10.73 -16.59
N SER A 803 -23.78 10.61 -17.75
CA SER A 803 -25.00 11.35 -18.08
C SER A 803 -26.23 10.75 -17.42
N THR A 804 -26.44 9.43 -17.59
CA THR A 804 -27.65 8.74 -17.12
C THR A 804 -27.42 7.25 -16.88
N VAL A 805 -28.14 6.68 -15.92
CA VAL A 805 -28.40 5.23 -15.87
C VAL A 805 -29.55 4.91 -16.82
N THR A 806 -29.35 3.98 -17.74
CA THR A 806 -30.32 3.68 -18.79
C THR A 806 -31.22 2.48 -18.53
N ASP A 807 -30.77 1.58 -17.65
CA ASP A 807 -31.57 0.52 -17.07
C ASP A 807 -31.48 0.56 -15.54
N ALA A 808 -32.50 1.10 -14.88
CA ALA A 808 -32.54 1.15 -13.42
C ALA A 808 -32.91 -0.20 -12.79
N SER A 809 -33.41 -1.17 -13.57
CA SER A 809 -33.85 -2.47 -13.04
C SER A 809 -32.68 -3.38 -12.64
N VAL A 810 -31.46 -3.07 -13.10
CA VAL A 810 -30.24 -3.80 -12.76
C VAL A 810 -29.55 -3.27 -11.49
N LEU A 811 -30.03 -2.16 -10.93
CA LEU A 811 -29.48 -1.55 -9.72
C LEU A 811 -29.89 -2.30 -8.45
N LYS A 812 -29.05 -2.16 -7.42
CA LYS A 812 -29.26 -2.70 -6.08
C LYS A 812 -30.46 -2.08 -5.38
#